data_AF-A0A671TQY5-F1
#
_entry.id   AF-A0A671TQY5-F1
#
_cell.length_a   1.000
_cell.length_b   1.000
_cell.length_c   1.000
_cell.angle_alpha   90.00
_cell.angle_beta   90.00
_cell.angle_gamma   90.00
#
_symmetry.space_group_name_H-M   'P 1'
#
loop_
_entity.id
_entity.type
_entity.pdbx_description
1 polymer ?
#
loop_
_entity_poly.entity_id
_entity_poly.type
_entity_poly.pdbx_seq_one_letter_code
_entity_poly.pdbx_strand_id
1 'polypeptide(L)'
;MDTPENTTGTKMTIKISRGNNLQGKKADSCQTFLRVEFDGTELGESDKMQVDPVEKCVDFDFTCSFHCPNDARALSDISHKPIILTVTELLPEEKKVEARTAVLGQAVVDLLPLLQGQCSFSSTVPLNPVTRSSAKEIQNSSSKDFKPQPSTLEVCVSVSDPMLSEAELLASNLVTVTVETAYSLPESWMLPSGPVPFTYTAALEVPLTAEKDQVLLFCEGQIKAGGQREEKGRQRKRPHQALLVPGNHFLPDALFQAEPIYEEDGELTGLEDQEFRNEAETTKSRVSWDTEMHCFLDAGGTTRLRQTIAENRLWPVEIMRSSTSLAKIAEENPEIPFHGVAFVDVGRLLYPGVSHIRGAYSIHPFSEAELLKKAKRSVSVLKEQAKGAADLGKPRVVSAAGSNKGKAGKHLDGNNKGARDSKEAAKKQPHNQSRIAGSVTDSLTEHELPHVNTERNTYVEARTYIIIEIALEKPLVPKTSTEELARRVKELIPPRPPLPAGPGRAERAVLDFHRQIGNMETMVFEQCNELFGTVWEVSGDCSWKQKQAELRGALNVSGRYFTYKEQLKHAVVRIVRDKMQHTEPFTNPQELQAFISKLYVYLVEEMHIALNETSDDVSNDSLTEIQLSASQLRHFAREANLTGDYQQAVQYYQELVVREPSEPSHKFEWGSHYVLIGDYMKAKECFHDAVSIQQAHQPSLMMCGVLAMMFEHYKEAQTFLERATQIDPPSVVAWTLLGLLHESQNESILAERAFLEARSQLRAKEAKKQTWKEEVKKDREKDKEETNEKEKQEEEEKATPACQSPTVDQNPKCADQDAGAQETPPAQSVSSRSAPSEVSSTICTETVQFLLQNNALQIAEQALSQELLWSLGSCSVSYRLHLATLQLLRADYCSAATSLREAMSDSNQDADVWALLGHCHYLQGAISDAQESYERSLNSLQQLSDSHIVLLRLGSIYLQQRKFEKAKVVYLQACEQSPSCLTWLGLGTAFYRLDELSLAEEAFTDANHLNNQNAEVWAYLSLICLRSGRHEEAEQFYKYATRFNLQNESLLKEFSELQDQLRVSRLDLCFGTSSEAGVC
;
A
#
# COMPACT_ATOMS: atom_id res chain seq x y z
N MET A 1 5.64 -47.26 -54.67
CA MET A 1 6.61 -47.43 -53.56
C MET A 1 6.77 -46.05 -52.97
N ASP A 2 5.91 -45.75 -52.01
CA ASP A 2 5.79 -44.43 -51.41
C ASP A 2 6.89 -44.23 -50.37
N THR A 3 7.59 -43.12 -50.49
CA THR A 3 8.60 -42.64 -49.54
C THR A 3 7.94 -42.22 -48.23
N PRO A 4 8.48 -42.57 -47.05
CA PRO A 4 7.87 -42.21 -45.78
C PRO A 4 7.97 -40.69 -45.56
N GLU A 5 6.81 -40.06 -45.33
CA GLU A 5 6.74 -38.68 -44.82
C GLU A 5 7.41 -38.65 -43.43
N ASN A 6 8.39 -37.76 -43.25
CA ASN A 6 8.99 -37.48 -41.95
C ASN A 6 7.93 -36.88 -41.02
N THR A 7 7.32 -37.70 -40.18
CA THR A 7 6.40 -37.30 -39.11
C THR A 7 7.18 -36.57 -38.01
N THR A 8 7.26 -35.25 -38.11
CA THR A 8 7.81 -34.32 -37.11
C THR A 8 6.79 -33.96 -36.01
N GLY A 9 5.82 -34.84 -35.76
CA GLY A 9 4.74 -34.63 -34.80
C GLY A 9 4.92 -35.49 -33.56
N THR A 10 4.52 -34.95 -32.41
CA THR A 10 4.60 -35.65 -31.14
C THR A 10 3.51 -36.72 -31.05
N LYS A 11 3.87 -37.97 -30.70
CA LYS A 11 2.92 -39.09 -30.63
C LYS A 11 2.20 -39.10 -29.28
N MET A 12 0.89 -38.85 -29.31
CA MET A 12 0.03 -38.95 -28.13
C MET A 12 -0.61 -40.33 -28.05
N THR A 13 -0.60 -40.93 -26.86
CA THR A 13 -1.17 -42.26 -26.58
C THR A 13 -2.28 -42.13 -25.55
N ILE A 14 -3.48 -42.59 -25.89
CA ILE A 14 -4.66 -42.58 -25.03
C ILE A 14 -4.96 -44.03 -24.65
N LYS A 15 -4.95 -44.33 -23.35
CA LYS A 15 -5.34 -45.62 -22.77
C LYS A 15 -6.62 -45.46 -21.97
N ILE A 16 -7.66 -46.23 -22.29
CA ILE A 16 -8.88 -46.35 -21.48
C ILE A 16 -8.83 -47.68 -20.74
N SER A 17 -8.75 -47.65 -19.40
CA SER A 17 -8.65 -48.85 -18.57
C SER A 17 -10.01 -49.45 -18.29
N ARG A 18 -10.88 -48.71 -17.58
CA ARG A 18 -12.10 -49.24 -16.96
C ARG A 18 -13.29 -48.27 -17.09
N GLY A 19 -14.46 -48.80 -17.38
CA GLY A 19 -15.74 -48.10 -17.26
C GLY A 19 -16.53 -48.61 -16.06
N ASN A 20 -16.98 -47.71 -15.19
CA ASN A 20 -17.70 -48.03 -13.95
C ASN A 20 -19.18 -47.64 -14.06
N ASN A 21 -20.06 -48.44 -13.45
CA ASN A 21 -21.51 -48.23 -13.37
C ASN A 21 -22.24 -48.09 -14.72
N LEU A 22 -21.83 -48.86 -15.75
CA LEU A 22 -22.48 -48.85 -17.07
C LEU A 22 -23.79 -49.65 -17.04
N GLN A 23 -24.89 -49.07 -17.52
CA GLN A 23 -26.21 -49.73 -17.59
C GLN A 23 -26.74 -49.72 -19.02
N GLY A 24 -27.01 -50.91 -19.58
CA GLY A 24 -27.63 -51.09 -20.89
C GLY A 24 -29.13 -50.80 -20.88
N LYS A 25 -29.73 -50.58 -22.05
CA LYS A 25 -31.19 -50.34 -22.17
C LYS A 25 -32.02 -51.60 -21.93
N LYS A 26 -31.43 -52.79 -22.01
CA LYS A 26 -32.07 -54.09 -21.69
C LYS A 26 -31.29 -54.79 -20.56
N ALA A 27 -32.01 -55.29 -19.56
CA ALA A 27 -31.44 -55.74 -18.28
C ALA A 27 -30.60 -57.03 -18.32
N ASP A 28 -30.69 -57.84 -19.40
CA ASP A 28 -30.23 -59.24 -19.34
C ASP A 28 -28.96 -59.59 -20.14
N SER A 29 -28.33 -58.66 -20.88
CA SER A 29 -26.94 -58.78 -21.37
C SER A 29 -26.57 -57.59 -22.24
N CYS A 30 -25.65 -56.75 -21.76
CA CYS A 30 -25.18 -55.56 -22.48
C CYS A 30 -23.77 -55.82 -23.04
N GLN A 31 -23.63 -55.83 -24.37
CA GLN A 31 -22.32 -55.76 -25.02
C GLN A 31 -22.04 -54.31 -25.40
N THR A 32 -20.92 -53.78 -24.92
CA THR A 32 -20.51 -52.39 -25.14
C THR A 32 -19.15 -52.32 -25.81
N PHE A 33 -18.98 -51.33 -26.68
CA PHE A 33 -17.69 -50.93 -27.24
C PHE A 33 -17.54 -49.41 -27.16
N LEU A 34 -16.31 -48.93 -27.27
CA LEU A 34 -15.95 -47.53 -27.10
C LEU A 34 -15.32 -46.98 -28.39
N ARG A 35 -15.78 -45.81 -28.82
CA ARG A 35 -15.22 -45.03 -29.92
C ARG A 35 -14.51 -43.79 -29.41
N VAL A 36 -13.30 -43.53 -29.91
CA VAL A 36 -12.50 -42.34 -29.59
C VAL A 36 -12.44 -41.41 -30.80
N GLU A 37 -12.80 -40.14 -30.62
CA GLU A 37 -12.80 -39.11 -31.66
C GLU A 37 -12.04 -37.86 -31.20
N PHE A 38 -11.32 -37.21 -32.12
CA PHE A 38 -10.67 -35.92 -31.92
C PHE A 38 -10.88 -35.05 -33.17
N ASP A 39 -11.34 -33.80 -33.00
CA ASP A 39 -11.60 -32.84 -34.10
C ASP A 39 -12.46 -33.39 -35.27
N GLY A 40 -13.46 -34.22 -34.96
CA GLY A 40 -14.33 -34.88 -35.95
C GLY A 40 -13.69 -36.06 -36.68
N THR A 41 -12.44 -36.41 -36.36
CA THR A 41 -11.75 -37.61 -36.86
C THR A 41 -11.77 -38.75 -35.85
N GLU A 42 -12.16 -39.94 -36.31
CA GLU A 42 -12.18 -41.17 -35.50
C GLU A 42 -10.75 -41.72 -35.33
N LEU A 43 -10.29 -41.82 -34.09
CA LEU A 43 -8.95 -42.29 -33.74
C LEU A 43 -8.88 -43.82 -33.56
N GLY A 44 -9.99 -44.45 -33.17
CA GLY A 44 -10.11 -45.90 -33.06
C GLY A 44 -11.35 -46.39 -32.29
N GLU A 45 -11.65 -47.67 -32.44
CA GLU A 45 -12.77 -48.39 -31.81
C GLU A 45 -12.25 -49.58 -30.99
N SER A 46 -12.78 -49.79 -29.79
CA SER A 46 -12.41 -50.91 -28.91
C SER A 46 -13.08 -52.22 -29.32
N ASP A 47 -12.54 -53.34 -28.82
CA ASP A 47 -13.23 -54.63 -28.91
C ASP A 47 -14.56 -54.60 -28.13
N LYS A 48 -15.49 -55.46 -28.55
CA LYS A 48 -16.83 -55.59 -27.95
C LYS A 48 -16.73 -56.39 -26.66
N MET A 49 -16.97 -55.74 -25.53
CA MET A 49 -16.85 -56.35 -24.20
C MET A 49 -18.22 -56.49 -23.53
N GLN A 50 -18.37 -57.52 -22.71
CA GLN A 50 -19.59 -57.76 -21.92
C GLN A 50 -19.48 -57.07 -20.56
N VAL A 51 -20.54 -56.37 -20.15
CA VAL A 51 -20.61 -55.72 -18.82
C VAL A 51 -20.70 -56.78 -17.73
N ASP A 52 -19.82 -56.71 -16.72
CA ASP A 52 -19.90 -57.58 -15.55
C ASP A 52 -21.18 -57.24 -14.74
N PRO A 53 -22.13 -58.18 -14.59
CA PRO A 53 -23.40 -57.92 -13.92
C PRO A 53 -23.27 -57.72 -12.40
N VAL A 54 -22.16 -58.16 -11.77
CA VAL A 54 -21.96 -58.08 -10.31
C VAL A 54 -21.28 -56.77 -9.93
N GLU A 55 -20.22 -56.39 -10.64
CA GLU A 55 -19.45 -55.17 -10.36
C GLU A 55 -19.93 -53.94 -11.15
N LYS A 56 -20.83 -54.13 -12.14
CA LYS A 56 -21.31 -53.09 -13.07
C LYS A 56 -20.18 -52.35 -13.78
N CYS A 57 -19.06 -53.02 -14.04
CA CYS A 57 -17.89 -52.46 -14.69
C CYS A 57 -17.55 -53.18 -15.99
N VAL A 58 -16.75 -52.51 -16.84
CA VAL A 58 -16.14 -53.08 -18.05
C VAL A 58 -14.67 -52.68 -18.07
N ASP A 59 -13.77 -53.65 -18.13
CA ASP A 59 -12.35 -53.39 -18.40
C ASP A 59 -12.16 -53.37 -19.93
N PHE A 60 -11.95 -52.17 -20.49
CA PHE A 60 -11.76 -52.00 -21.93
C PHE A 60 -10.30 -52.26 -22.34
N ASP A 61 -9.35 -51.84 -21.49
CA ASP A 61 -7.89 -51.88 -21.75
C ASP A 61 -7.49 -51.43 -23.17
N PHE A 62 -8.23 -50.48 -23.73
CA PHE A 62 -8.08 -50.03 -25.11
C PHE A 62 -7.00 -48.93 -25.20
N THR A 63 -6.13 -49.02 -26.20
CA THR A 63 -5.09 -48.01 -26.45
C THR A 63 -5.12 -47.55 -27.90
N CYS A 64 -5.19 -46.22 -28.11
CA CYS A 64 -5.07 -45.60 -29.43
C CYS A 64 -4.02 -44.49 -29.42
N SER A 65 -3.51 -44.11 -30.59
CA SER A 65 -2.51 -43.04 -30.69
C SER A 65 -2.68 -42.21 -31.95
N PHE A 66 -2.44 -40.91 -31.86
CA PHE A 66 -2.41 -39.99 -32.99
C PHE A 66 -1.20 -39.06 -32.91
N HIS A 67 -0.82 -38.45 -34.04
CA HIS A 67 0.31 -37.52 -34.11
C HIS A 67 -0.21 -36.09 -34.14
N CYS A 68 0.24 -35.28 -33.19
CA CYS A 68 -0.04 -33.85 -33.20
C CYS A 68 1.14 -33.08 -33.83
N PRO A 69 0.92 -32.23 -34.84
CA PRO A 69 1.98 -31.38 -35.39
C PRO A 69 2.40 -30.30 -34.37
N ASN A 70 3.70 -30.02 -34.28
CA ASN A 70 4.24 -29.02 -33.34
C ASN A 70 4.10 -27.56 -33.83
N ASP A 71 2.99 -27.21 -34.52
CA ASP A 71 2.70 -25.84 -34.94
C ASP A 71 1.91 -25.10 -33.85
N ALA A 72 2.10 -23.79 -33.69
CA ALA A 72 1.42 -22.98 -32.68
C ALA A 72 -0.11 -23.06 -32.80
N ARG A 73 -0.63 -23.17 -34.04
CA ARG A 73 -2.07 -23.37 -34.28
C ARG A 73 -2.57 -24.71 -33.75
N ALA A 74 -1.80 -25.77 -33.94
CA ALA A 74 -2.17 -27.10 -33.46
C ALA A 74 -2.09 -27.19 -31.93
N LEU A 75 -1.10 -26.53 -31.31
CA LEU A 75 -1.02 -26.39 -29.85
C LEU A 75 -2.21 -25.60 -29.29
N SER A 76 -2.65 -24.55 -29.99
CA SER A 76 -3.85 -23.81 -29.61
C SER A 76 -5.12 -24.66 -29.80
N ASP A 77 -5.21 -25.46 -30.85
CA ASP A 77 -6.32 -26.40 -31.07
C ASP A 77 -6.42 -27.44 -29.95
N ILE A 78 -5.29 -27.98 -29.48
CA ILE A 78 -5.24 -28.89 -28.32
C ILE A 78 -5.84 -28.25 -27.05
N SER A 79 -5.69 -26.93 -26.89
CA SER A 79 -6.14 -26.24 -25.68
C SER A 79 -7.66 -26.15 -25.54
N HIS A 80 -8.42 -26.19 -26.64
CA HIS A 80 -9.89 -26.04 -26.61
C HIS A 80 -10.68 -27.16 -27.30
N LYS A 81 -10.03 -28.06 -28.06
CA LYS A 81 -10.65 -29.23 -28.68
C LYS A 81 -10.42 -30.48 -27.80
N PRO A 82 -11.45 -31.00 -27.13
CA PRO A 82 -11.27 -32.16 -26.28
C PRO A 82 -11.35 -33.48 -27.06
N ILE A 83 -10.87 -34.56 -26.45
CA ILE A 83 -11.11 -35.92 -26.94
C ILE A 83 -12.51 -36.36 -26.53
N ILE A 84 -13.26 -36.87 -27.49
CA ILE A 84 -14.61 -37.38 -27.31
C ILE A 84 -14.56 -38.91 -27.21
N LEU A 85 -15.14 -39.45 -26.15
CA LEU A 85 -15.30 -40.88 -25.93
C LEU A 85 -16.78 -41.24 -25.97
N THR A 86 -17.18 -42.07 -26.92
CA THR A 86 -18.57 -42.48 -27.09
C THR A 86 -18.71 -43.96 -26.77
N VAL A 87 -19.56 -44.30 -25.80
CA VAL A 87 -19.85 -45.69 -25.41
C VAL A 87 -21.15 -46.13 -26.05
N THR A 88 -21.09 -47.20 -26.82
CA THR A 88 -22.22 -47.73 -27.61
C THR A 88 -22.54 -49.17 -27.21
N GLU A 89 -23.83 -49.42 -26.97
CA GLU A 89 -24.41 -50.74 -26.77
C GLU A 89 -24.80 -51.35 -28.12
N LEU A 90 -24.50 -52.65 -28.29
CA LEU A 90 -25.01 -53.46 -29.39
C LEU A 90 -26.33 -54.12 -28.98
N LEU A 91 -27.42 -53.76 -29.65
CA LEU A 91 -28.71 -54.41 -29.42
C LEU A 91 -28.75 -55.76 -30.17
N PRO A 92 -29.32 -56.81 -29.57
CA PRO A 92 -29.43 -58.12 -30.22
C PRO A 92 -30.29 -58.04 -31.48
N GLU A 93 -29.84 -58.72 -32.55
CA GLU A 93 -30.49 -58.71 -33.87
C GLU A 93 -31.90 -59.33 -33.84
N GLU A 94 -32.92 -58.53 -34.11
CA GLU A 94 -34.24 -59.04 -34.48
C GLU A 94 -34.26 -59.29 -36.00
N LYS A 95 -34.02 -60.56 -36.38
CA LYS A 95 -34.13 -61.18 -37.73
C LYS A 95 -34.09 -60.20 -38.94
N LYS A 96 -32.93 -60.15 -39.61
CA LYS A 96 -32.65 -59.63 -40.97
C LYS A 96 -32.71 -58.10 -41.19
N VAL A 97 -32.17 -57.32 -40.26
CA VAL A 97 -31.64 -55.96 -40.52
C VAL A 97 -30.35 -55.80 -39.71
N GLU A 98 -29.36 -55.06 -40.22
CA GLU A 98 -28.07 -54.78 -39.57
C GLU A 98 -28.22 -54.43 -38.08
N ALA A 99 -27.29 -54.92 -37.26
CA ALA A 99 -27.25 -54.73 -35.81
C ALA A 99 -27.49 -53.26 -35.42
N ARG A 100 -28.61 -52.98 -34.74
CA ARG A 100 -28.92 -51.63 -34.26
C ARG A 100 -28.02 -51.31 -33.06
N THR A 101 -27.17 -50.31 -33.19
CA THR A 101 -26.38 -49.76 -32.08
C THR A 101 -27.17 -48.69 -31.35
N ALA A 102 -26.99 -48.59 -30.03
CA ALA A 102 -27.57 -47.56 -29.19
C ALA A 102 -26.46 -46.87 -28.40
N VAL A 103 -26.34 -45.54 -28.53
CA VAL A 103 -25.35 -44.78 -27.76
C VAL A 103 -25.82 -44.69 -26.30
N LEU A 104 -25.01 -45.19 -25.37
CA LEU A 104 -25.26 -45.14 -23.92
C LEU A 104 -24.92 -43.77 -23.36
N GLY A 105 -23.78 -43.21 -23.76
CA GLY A 105 -23.33 -41.90 -23.33
C GLY A 105 -22.02 -41.47 -23.98
N GLN A 106 -21.66 -40.22 -23.73
CA GLN A 106 -20.45 -39.58 -24.21
C GLN A 106 -19.69 -39.00 -23.02
N ALA A 107 -18.37 -39.15 -23.02
CA ALA A 107 -17.43 -38.58 -22.06
C ALA A 107 -16.39 -37.71 -22.81
N VAL A 108 -15.79 -36.75 -22.11
CA VAL A 108 -14.91 -35.73 -22.69
C VAL A 108 -13.61 -35.61 -21.88
N VAL A 109 -12.46 -35.63 -22.54
CA VAL A 109 -11.13 -35.53 -21.91
C VAL A 109 -10.40 -34.31 -22.45
N ASP A 110 -9.95 -33.44 -21.54
CA ASP A 110 -9.17 -32.25 -21.87
C ASP A 110 -7.68 -32.56 -21.97
N LEU A 111 -7.03 -31.97 -22.97
CA LEU A 111 -5.59 -32.13 -23.23
C LEU A 111 -4.73 -31.00 -22.65
N LEU A 112 -5.35 -30.04 -21.96
CA LEU A 112 -4.68 -28.90 -21.34
C LEU A 112 -3.48 -29.28 -20.43
N PRO A 113 -3.54 -30.34 -19.59
CA PRO A 113 -2.41 -30.72 -18.73
C PRO A 113 -1.11 -31.00 -19.48
N LEU A 114 -1.19 -31.43 -20.76
CA LEU A 114 0.00 -31.67 -21.59
C LEU A 114 0.70 -30.37 -22.00
N LEU A 115 -0.07 -29.30 -22.22
CA LEU A 115 0.48 -27.97 -22.53
C LEU A 115 1.12 -27.32 -21.30
N GLN A 116 0.67 -27.69 -20.10
CA GLN A 116 1.24 -27.27 -18.82
C GLN A 116 2.53 -28.04 -18.44
N GLY A 117 3.01 -28.93 -19.32
CA GLY A 117 4.28 -29.64 -19.18
C GLY A 117 4.17 -31.05 -18.59
N GLN A 118 2.96 -31.60 -18.38
CA GLN A 118 2.81 -32.99 -17.94
C GLN A 118 3.01 -33.96 -19.12
N CYS A 119 3.81 -35.01 -18.92
CA CYS A 119 3.99 -36.06 -19.95
C CYS A 119 2.88 -37.12 -19.90
N SER A 120 2.23 -37.31 -18.76
CA SER A 120 1.08 -38.20 -18.62
C SER A 120 0.17 -37.77 -17.47
N PHE A 121 -1.14 -37.99 -17.64
CA PHE A 121 -2.14 -37.78 -16.60
C PHE A 121 -3.25 -38.83 -16.70
N SER A 122 -3.85 -39.16 -15.56
CA SER A 122 -4.99 -40.09 -15.46
C SER A 122 -6.18 -39.35 -14.88
N SER A 123 -7.36 -39.50 -15.50
CA SER A 123 -8.59 -38.83 -15.10
C SER A 123 -9.78 -39.78 -15.14
N THR A 124 -10.68 -39.64 -14.17
CA THR A 124 -11.96 -40.34 -14.12
C THR A 124 -13.06 -39.40 -14.62
N VAL A 125 -13.57 -39.65 -15.82
CA VAL A 125 -14.50 -38.74 -16.53
C VAL A 125 -15.94 -39.25 -16.44
N PRO A 126 -16.93 -38.39 -16.16
CA PRO A 126 -18.34 -38.79 -16.15
C PRO A 126 -18.86 -39.10 -17.55
N LEU A 127 -19.65 -40.17 -17.67
CA LEU A 127 -20.32 -40.56 -18.91
C LEU A 127 -21.73 -39.98 -18.94
N ASN A 128 -21.98 -39.01 -19.82
CA ASN A 128 -23.26 -38.31 -19.93
C ASN A 128 -24.17 -38.94 -21.01
N PRO A 129 -25.45 -39.22 -20.72
CA PRO A 129 -26.34 -39.94 -21.64
C PRO A 129 -26.81 -39.09 -22.82
N VAL A 130 -26.83 -39.67 -24.03
CA VAL A 130 -27.19 -38.97 -25.29
C VAL A 130 -28.70 -38.78 -25.48
N THR A 131 -29.52 -39.71 -24.99
CA THR A 131 -30.98 -39.65 -25.09
C THR A 131 -31.59 -39.28 -23.75
N ARG A 132 -32.43 -38.23 -23.68
CA ARG A 132 -33.28 -37.97 -22.51
C ARG A 132 -34.32 -39.10 -22.40
N SER A 133 -33.97 -40.22 -21.78
CA SER A 133 -35.01 -41.03 -21.13
C SER A 133 -35.66 -40.14 -20.07
N SER A 134 -36.98 -40.09 -20.08
CA SER A 134 -37.80 -39.25 -19.22
C SER A 134 -37.34 -39.29 -17.76
N ALA A 135 -36.75 -38.20 -17.28
CA ALA A 135 -36.52 -37.92 -15.86
C ALA A 135 -37.84 -37.85 -15.03
N LYS A 136 -38.97 -38.32 -15.58
CA LYS A 136 -40.27 -38.43 -14.92
C LYS A 136 -40.61 -39.86 -14.45
N GLU A 137 -39.82 -40.89 -14.74
CA GLU A 137 -40.12 -42.25 -14.27
C GLU A 137 -39.35 -42.71 -13.01
N ILE A 138 -38.46 -41.88 -12.46
CA ILE A 138 -37.69 -42.22 -11.23
C ILE A 138 -38.34 -41.64 -9.95
N GLN A 139 -39.48 -40.94 -10.03
CA GLN A 139 -40.16 -40.40 -8.84
C GLN A 139 -41.18 -41.34 -8.16
N ASN A 140 -41.37 -42.58 -8.66
CA ASN A 140 -42.24 -43.56 -8.02
C ASN A 140 -41.48 -44.85 -7.65
N SER A 141 -40.44 -44.72 -6.84
CA SER A 141 -40.08 -45.80 -5.91
C SER A 141 -39.55 -45.17 -4.62
N SER A 142 -40.35 -45.33 -3.57
CA SER A 142 -40.04 -44.87 -2.22
C SER A 142 -39.02 -45.81 -1.58
N SER A 143 -37.74 -45.52 -1.76
CA SER A 143 -36.68 -45.92 -0.83
C SER A 143 -35.68 -44.76 -0.71
N LYS A 144 -35.78 -44.05 0.41
CA LYS A 144 -34.70 -43.16 0.89
C LYS A 144 -33.52 -44.09 1.20
N ASP A 145 -32.46 -44.05 0.38
CA ASP A 145 -31.05 -44.37 0.74
C ASP A 145 -30.12 -44.75 -0.44
N PHE A 146 -30.55 -44.64 -1.71
CA PHE A 146 -29.62 -44.78 -2.83
C PHE A 146 -29.59 -43.51 -3.71
N LYS A 147 -28.52 -42.72 -3.57
CA LYS A 147 -28.09 -41.82 -4.66
C LYS A 147 -27.56 -42.72 -5.79
N PRO A 148 -28.08 -42.67 -7.02
CA PRO A 148 -27.50 -43.42 -8.12
C PRO A 148 -26.06 -42.94 -8.34
N GLN A 149 -25.08 -43.86 -8.27
CA GLN A 149 -23.70 -43.53 -8.59
C GLN A 149 -23.60 -43.22 -10.10
N PRO A 150 -22.94 -42.11 -10.50
CA PRO A 150 -22.78 -41.76 -11.89
C PRO A 150 -21.88 -42.79 -12.61
N SER A 151 -22.18 -43.04 -13.89
CA SER A 151 -21.32 -43.83 -14.76
C SER A 151 -20.04 -43.05 -15.09
N THR A 152 -18.87 -43.66 -15.01
CA THR A 152 -17.57 -42.99 -15.23
C THR A 152 -16.62 -43.84 -16.07
N LEU A 153 -15.68 -43.20 -16.75
CA LEU A 153 -14.58 -43.86 -17.48
C LEU A 153 -13.24 -43.44 -16.90
N GLU A 154 -12.33 -44.39 -16.71
CA GLU A 154 -10.93 -44.14 -16.35
C GLU A 154 -10.08 -44.04 -17.61
N VAL A 155 -9.45 -42.89 -17.81
CA VAL A 155 -8.69 -42.55 -19.01
C VAL A 155 -7.31 -42.04 -18.61
N CYS A 156 -6.28 -42.60 -19.21
CA CYS A 156 -4.90 -42.17 -19.07
C CYS A 156 -4.39 -41.68 -20.43
N VAL A 157 -3.89 -40.44 -20.47
CA VAL A 157 -3.27 -39.86 -21.66
C VAL A 157 -1.78 -39.70 -21.39
N SER A 158 -0.93 -40.12 -22.33
CA SER A 158 0.53 -40.09 -22.20
C SER A 158 1.22 -39.73 -23.51
N VAL A 159 2.37 -39.08 -23.40
CA VAL A 159 3.23 -38.65 -24.51
C VAL A 159 4.65 -39.11 -24.23
N SER A 160 5.41 -39.49 -25.28
CA SER A 160 6.78 -39.99 -25.12
C SER A 160 7.75 -38.93 -24.62
N ASP A 161 7.60 -37.70 -25.11
CA ASP A 161 8.40 -36.53 -24.78
C ASP A 161 7.47 -35.34 -24.46
N PRO A 162 7.91 -34.38 -23.62
CA PRO A 162 7.12 -33.17 -23.34
C PRO A 162 6.74 -32.43 -24.64
N MET A 163 5.50 -31.95 -24.73
CA MET A 163 5.01 -31.18 -25.90
C MET A 163 5.78 -29.88 -26.14
N LEU A 164 6.34 -29.31 -25.08
CA LEU A 164 7.17 -28.11 -25.07
C LEU A 164 8.46 -28.39 -24.30
N SER A 165 9.59 -27.88 -24.78
CA SER A 165 10.81 -27.90 -23.98
C SER A 165 10.69 -26.99 -22.74
N GLU A 166 11.51 -27.21 -21.71
CA GLU A 166 11.46 -26.40 -20.49
C GLU A 166 11.67 -24.90 -20.76
N ALA A 167 12.56 -24.57 -21.71
CA ALA A 167 12.79 -23.18 -22.13
C ALA A 167 11.59 -22.58 -22.87
N GLU A 168 10.93 -23.35 -23.75
CA GLU A 168 9.74 -22.92 -24.47
C GLU A 168 8.56 -22.76 -23.52
N LEU A 169 8.38 -23.67 -22.56
CA LEU A 169 7.33 -23.60 -21.55
C LEU A 169 7.50 -22.37 -20.64
N LEU A 170 8.74 -22.02 -20.26
CA LEU A 170 9.00 -20.80 -19.49
C LEU A 170 8.74 -19.51 -20.29
N ALA A 171 8.94 -19.54 -21.60
CA ALA A 171 8.77 -18.39 -22.47
C ALA A 171 7.35 -18.25 -23.07
N SER A 172 6.58 -19.35 -23.11
CA SER A 172 5.20 -19.38 -23.57
C SER A 172 4.22 -19.02 -22.45
N ASN A 173 2.99 -18.74 -22.85
CA ASN A 173 1.90 -18.45 -21.94
C ASN A 173 0.58 -18.99 -22.51
N LEU A 174 -0.43 -19.13 -21.68
CA LEU A 174 -1.78 -19.52 -22.09
C LEU A 174 -2.73 -18.40 -21.72
N VAL A 175 -3.47 -17.90 -22.71
CA VAL A 175 -4.57 -16.94 -22.49
C VAL A 175 -5.87 -17.71 -22.43
N THR A 176 -6.63 -17.49 -21.38
CA THR A 176 -8.00 -17.94 -21.23
C THR A 176 -8.91 -16.72 -21.37
N VAL A 177 -9.83 -16.75 -22.32
CA VAL A 177 -10.83 -15.70 -22.52
C VAL A 177 -12.21 -16.30 -22.24
N THR A 178 -12.90 -15.73 -21.26
CA THR A 178 -14.26 -16.14 -20.89
C THR A 178 -15.22 -15.02 -21.23
N VAL A 179 -16.15 -15.31 -22.14
CA VAL A 179 -17.26 -14.40 -22.47
C VAL A 179 -18.48 -14.87 -21.69
N GLU A 180 -18.87 -14.08 -20.70
CA GLU A 180 -19.94 -14.43 -19.78
C GLU A 180 -21.32 -14.13 -20.38
N THR A 181 -21.87 -12.96 -20.09
CA THR A 181 -23.26 -12.61 -20.37
C THR A 181 -23.35 -11.12 -20.70
N ALA A 182 -24.17 -10.80 -21.70
CA ALA A 182 -24.57 -9.45 -22.03
C ALA A 182 -25.92 -9.11 -21.38
N TYR A 183 -25.97 -7.98 -20.69
CA TYR A 183 -27.10 -7.50 -19.87
C TYR A 183 -27.67 -6.20 -20.44
N SER A 184 -28.93 -5.91 -20.06
CA SER A 184 -29.69 -4.73 -20.53
C SER A 184 -29.70 -4.61 -22.06
N LEU A 185 -30.14 -5.68 -22.73
CA LEU A 185 -30.20 -5.76 -24.19
C LEU A 185 -31.38 -4.94 -24.75
N PRO A 186 -31.25 -4.38 -25.98
CA PRO A 186 -32.37 -3.69 -26.63
C PRO A 186 -33.55 -4.63 -26.90
N GLU A 187 -34.78 -4.12 -26.81
CA GLU A 187 -36.00 -4.94 -27.07
C GLU A 187 -36.01 -5.58 -28.47
N SER A 188 -35.36 -4.92 -29.44
CA SER A 188 -35.18 -5.44 -30.80
C SER A 188 -34.47 -6.78 -30.85
N TRP A 189 -33.57 -7.09 -29.90
CA TRP A 189 -32.91 -8.39 -29.76
C TRP A 189 -33.88 -9.51 -29.39
N MET A 190 -34.98 -9.19 -28.72
CA MET A 190 -35.93 -10.16 -28.17
C MET A 190 -37.10 -10.48 -29.11
N LEU A 191 -37.37 -9.64 -30.11
CA LEU A 191 -38.49 -9.81 -31.04
C LEU A 191 -38.19 -10.91 -32.09
N PRO A 192 -38.96 -12.02 -32.14
CA PRO A 192 -38.82 -13.04 -33.18
C PRO A 192 -39.35 -12.49 -34.51
N SER A 193 -38.49 -12.36 -35.52
CA SER A 193 -38.89 -11.96 -36.88
C SER A 193 -39.06 -13.16 -37.83
N GLY A 194 -38.90 -14.41 -37.37
CA GLY A 194 -39.02 -15.60 -38.22
C GLY A 194 -38.96 -16.95 -37.49
N PRO A 195 -39.03 -18.08 -38.23
CA PRO A 195 -39.11 -19.45 -37.69
C PRO A 195 -37.78 -20.04 -37.21
N VAL A 196 -36.65 -19.34 -37.44
CA VAL A 196 -35.30 -19.79 -37.05
C VAL A 196 -34.86 -19.01 -35.80
N PRO A 197 -34.35 -19.67 -34.75
CA PRO A 197 -33.83 -18.97 -33.57
C PRO A 197 -32.63 -18.10 -33.95
N PHE A 198 -32.51 -16.92 -33.34
CA PHE A 198 -31.36 -16.05 -33.54
C PHE A 198 -30.10 -16.66 -32.93
N THR A 199 -28.98 -16.50 -33.64
CA THR A 199 -27.64 -16.82 -33.15
C THR A 199 -26.92 -15.55 -32.75
N TYR A 200 -26.37 -15.56 -31.53
CA TYR A 200 -25.55 -14.47 -30.99
C TYR A 200 -24.10 -14.88 -31.01
N THR A 201 -23.26 -14.04 -31.60
CA THR A 201 -21.84 -14.32 -31.78
C THR A 201 -21.00 -13.18 -31.22
N ALA A 202 -19.99 -13.52 -30.44
CA ALA A 202 -18.92 -12.61 -30.05
C ALA A 202 -17.59 -13.06 -30.67
N ALA A 203 -16.73 -12.12 -31.05
CA ALA A 203 -15.41 -12.41 -31.62
C ALA A 203 -14.34 -11.46 -31.08
N LEU A 204 -13.16 -12.02 -30.83
CA LEU A 204 -11.95 -11.31 -30.42
C LEU A 204 -10.74 -11.91 -31.15
N GLU A 205 -9.73 -11.09 -31.39
CA GLU A 205 -8.43 -11.55 -31.88
C GLU A 205 -7.36 -11.50 -30.80
N VAL A 206 -6.60 -12.58 -30.71
CA VAL A 206 -5.49 -12.74 -29.77
C VAL A 206 -4.24 -13.10 -30.58
N PRO A 207 -3.07 -12.48 -30.30
CA PRO A 207 -1.81 -12.89 -30.92
C PRO A 207 -1.55 -14.38 -30.66
N LEU A 208 -1.02 -15.11 -31.64
CA LEU A 208 -0.61 -16.52 -31.48
C LEU A 208 0.92 -16.63 -31.50
N THR A 209 1.53 -15.93 -32.47
CA THR A 209 2.98 -15.81 -32.63
C THR A 209 3.37 -14.35 -32.85
N ALA A 210 4.67 -14.08 -33.05
CA ALA A 210 5.15 -12.74 -33.40
C ALA A 210 4.48 -12.14 -34.66
N GLU A 211 3.97 -12.97 -35.58
CA GLU A 211 3.42 -12.51 -36.87
C GLU A 211 1.97 -12.93 -37.13
N LYS A 212 1.46 -13.96 -36.43
CA LYS A 212 0.14 -14.53 -36.67
C LYS A 212 -0.78 -14.29 -35.48
N ASP A 213 -2.04 -13.99 -35.80
CA ASP A 213 -3.12 -13.84 -34.83
C ASP A 213 -4.12 -15.02 -34.97
N GLN A 214 -4.81 -15.33 -33.88
CA GLN A 214 -5.89 -16.30 -33.82
C GLN A 214 -7.19 -15.60 -33.43
N VAL A 215 -8.27 -15.93 -34.15
CA VAL A 215 -9.60 -15.42 -33.87
C VAL A 215 -10.33 -16.38 -32.94
N LEU A 216 -10.80 -15.89 -31.79
CA LEU A 216 -11.66 -16.62 -30.87
C LEU A 216 -13.11 -16.27 -31.20
N LEU A 217 -13.91 -17.29 -31.57
CA LEU A 217 -15.28 -17.14 -32.00
C LEU A 217 -16.23 -17.82 -31.00
N PHE A 218 -17.00 -17.01 -30.27
CA PHE A 218 -17.97 -17.44 -29.29
C PHE A 218 -19.36 -17.50 -29.93
N CYS A 219 -19.71 -18.67 -30.47
CA CYS A 219 -21.00 -18.92 -31.11
C CYS A 219 -22.09 -19.31 -30.09
N GLU A 220 -23.36 -19.22 -30.52
CA GLU A 220 -24.54 -19.79 -29.85
C GLU A 220 -24.88 -19.22 -28.46
N GLY A 221 -24.82 -17.90 -28.29
CA GLY A 221 -25.34 -17.27 -27.06
C GLY A 221 -26.82 -17.61 -26.81
N GLN A 222 -27.17 -17.96 -25.57
CA GLN A 222 -28.52 -18.37 -25.19
C GLN A 222 -29.28 -17.20 -24.54
N ILE A 223 -30.50 -16.92 -25.03
CA ILE A 223 -31.39 -15.91 -24.42
C ILE A 223 -31.99 -16.49 -23.14
N LYS A 224 -31.83 -15.76 -22.03
CA LYS A 224 -32.47 -16.02 -20.74
C LYS A 224 -33.44 -14.90 -20.42
N ALA A 225 -34.66 -15.24 -20.02
CA ALA A 225 -35.67 -14.26 -19.62
C ALA A 225 -35.35 -13.68 -18.24
N GLY A 226 -35.68 -12.40 -18.04
CA GLY A 226 -35.49 -11.72 -16.74
C GLY A 226 -36.19 -12.44 -15.58
N GLY A 227 -35.58 -12.45 -14.40
CA GLY A 227 -36.11 -13.09 -13.19
C GLY A 227 -35.89 -14.60 -13.06
N GLN A 228 -35.33 -15.29 -14.07
CA GLN A 228 -34.98 -16.71 -13.96
C GLN A 228 -33.75 -16.91 -13.05
N ARG A 229 -33.97 -17.49 -11.87
CA ARG A 229 -32.91 -17.94 -10.95
C ARG A 229 -32.36 -19.29 -11.41
N GLU A 230 -31.04 -19.43 -11.40
CA GLU A 230 -30.36 -20.67 -11.78
C GLU A 230 -30.18 -21.58 -10.54
N GLU A 231 -30.85 -22.73 -10.52
CA GLU A 231 -30.92 -23.64 -9.35
C GLU A 231 -29.55 -24.22 -8.92
N LYS A 232 -28.56 -24.26 -9.80
CA LYS A 232 -27.22 -24.84 -9.56
C LYS A 232 -26.06 -23.83 -9.67
N GLY A 233 -26.36 -22.53 -9.71
CA GLY A 233 -25.36 -21.49 -10.03
C GLY A 233 -24.93 -21.50 -11.51
N ARG A 234 -24.29 -20.42 -11.96
CA ARG A 234 -23.78 -20.29 -13.34
C ARG A 234 -22.51 -21.13 -13.48
N GLN A 235 -22.46 -21.98 -14.51
CA GLN A 235 -21.32 -22.85 -14.81
C GLN A 235 -20.65 -22.42 -16.12
N ARG A 236 -19.31 -22.52 -16.16
CA ARG A 236 -18.52 -22.27 -17.37
C ARG A 236 -18.72 -23.38 -18.40
N LYS A 237 -18.70 -23.02 -19.67
CA LYS A 237 -18.97 -23.89 -20.81
C LYS A 237 -17.80 -23.96 -21.79
N ARG A 238 -17.74 -25.07 -22.52
CA ARG A 238 -16.83 -25.30 -23.65
C ARG A 238 -17.34 -24.62 -24.92
N PRO A 239 -16.46 -24.31 -25.88
CA PRO A 239 -16.89 -23.83 -27.19
C PRO A 239 -17.77 -24.88 -27.88
N HIS A 240 -18.93 -24.46 -28.41
CA HIS A 240 -19.95 -25.34 -29.00
C HIS A 240 -19.59 -25.86 -30.41
N GLN A 241 -18.31 -25.81 -30.80
CA GLN A 241 -17.87 -26.24 -32.13
C GLN A 241 -17.85 -27.77 -32.30
N ALA A 242 -17.81 -28.52 -31.19
CA ALA A 242 -17.90 -29.98 -31.18
C ALA A 242 -19.35 -30.43 -30.93
N LEU A 243 -19.84 -31.44 -31.67
CA LEU A 243 -21.15 -32.07 -31.47
C LEU A 243 -21.19 -32.83 -30.13
N LEU A 244 -21.29 -32.11 -29.02
CA LEU A 244 -21.32 -32.66 -27.66
C LEU A 244 -22.76 -32.87 -27.18
N VAL A 245 -22.94 -33.80 -26.24
CA VAL A 245 -24.20 -33.93 -25.47
C VAL A 245 -24.33 -32.75 -24.49
N PRO A 246 -25.54 -32.24 -24.18
CA PRO A 246 -25.74 -31.09 -23.28
C PRO A 246 -24.98 -31.14 -21.94
N GLY A 247 -24.82 -32.33 -21.34
CA GLY A 247 -24.06 -32.48 -20.08
C GLY A 247 -22.55 -32.27 -20.22
N ASN A 248 -21.99 -32.49 -21.41
CA ASN A 248 -20.56 -32.37 -21.71
C ASN A 248 -20.14 -30.94 -22.11
N HIS A 249 -21.10 -30.03 -22.28
CA HIS A 249 -20.81 -28.64 -22.57
C HIS A 249 -20.30 -27.89 -21.33
N PHE A 250 -20.61 -28.37 -20.12
CA PHE A 250 -20.19 -27.73 -18.88
C PHE A 250 -18.83 -28.24 -18.43
N LEU A 251 -17.98 -27.32 -17.96
CA LEU A 251 -16.70 -27.65 -17.34
C LEU A 251 -16.95 -28.26 -15.94
N PRO A 252 -16.33 -29.41 -15.58
CA PRO A 252 -16.46 -30.00 -14.24
C PRO A 252 -15.97 -29.02 -13.17
N ASP A 253 -16.75 -28.81 -12.11
CA ASP A 253 -16.43 -27.98 -10.93
C ASP A 253 -16.07 -26.49 -11.19
N ALA A 254 -16.30 -25.97 -12.40
CA ALA A 254 -16.03 -24.57 -12.76
C ALA A 254 -17.30 -23.69 -12.65
N LEU A 255 -17.66 -23.34 -11.42
CA LEU A 255 -18.71 -22.35 -11.13
C LEU A 255 -18.14 -20.94 -11.17
N PHE A 256 -18.92 -19.99 -11.68
CA PHE A 256 -18.57 -18.57 -11.56
C PHE A 256 -18.58 -18.15 -10.08
N GLN A 257 -17.51 -17.49 -9.64
CA GLN A 257 -17.44 -16.88 -8.32
C GLN A 257 -18.03 -15.47 -8.39
N ALA A 258 -18.81 -15.08 -7.38
CA ALA A 258 -19.36 -13.74 -7.30
C ALA A 258 -18.29 -12.80 -6.74
N GLU A 259 -17.77 -11.91 -7.58
CA GLU A 259 -16.89 -10.81 -7.17
C GLU A 259 -17.72 -9.55 -6.88
N PRO A 260 -17.34 -8.73 -5.88
CA PRO A 260 -17.99 -7.45 -5.66
C PRO A 260 -17.78 -6.50 -6.86
N ILE A 261 -18.85 -5.82 -7.28
CA ILE A 261 -18.84 -4.93 -8.46
C ILE A 261 -17.74 -3.86 -8.39
N TYR A 262 -17.39 -3.37 -7.19
CA TYR A 262 -16.38 -2.33 -7.01
C TYR A 262 -14.92 -2.83 -7.12
N GLU A 263 -14.70 -4.15 -7.15
CA GLU A 263 -13.38 -4.79 -7.32
C GLU A 263 -13.09 -5.15 -8.77
N GLU A 264 -14.10 -5.11 -9.64
CA GLU A 264 -13.97 -5.43 -11.07
C GLU A 264 -13.10 -4.39 -11.83
N ASP A 265 -12.50 -4.83 -12.94
CA ASP A 265 -11.62 -4.00 -13.79
C ASP A 265 -12.36 -3.18 -14.86
N GLY A 266 -13.70 -3.33 -14.93
CA GLY A 266 -14.55 -2.74 -15.97
C GLY A 266 -14.95 -1.28 -15.75
N GLU A 267 -15.78 -0.76 -16.66
CA GLU A 267 -16.25 0.64 -16.66
C GLU A 267 -17.36 0.88 -15.62
N LEU A 268 -18.23 -0.11 -15.41
CA LEU A 268 -19.46 0.01 -14.62
C LEU A 268 -19.26 -0.49 -13.18
N THR A 269 -18.46 0.26 -12.42
CA THR A 269 -18.05 -0.07 -11.03
C THR A 269 -18.45 0.99 -10.00
N GLY A 270 -19.03 2.12 -10.44
CA GLY A 270 -19.47 3.19 -9.56
C GLY A 270 -20.69 2.83 -8.70
N LEU A 271 -20.99 3.64 -7.69
CA LEU A 271 -22.16 3.43 -6.81
C LEU A 271 -23.49 3.48 -7.60
N GLU A 272 -23.63 4.42 -8.54
CA GLU A 272 -24.81 4.52 -9.42
C GLU A 272 -24.90 3.31 -10.38
N ASP A 273 -23.75 2.80 -10.83
CA ASP A 273 -23.70 1.63 -11.70
C ASP A 273 -24.05 0.34 -10.94
N GLN A 274 -23.73 0.26 -9.65
CA GLN A 274 -24.06 -0.88 -8.82
C GLN A 274 -25.57 -1.10 -8.72
N GLU A 275 -26.34 -0.04 -8.50
CA GLU A 275 -27.80 -0.11 -8.48
C GLU A 275 -28.35 -0.54 -9.85
N PHE A 276 -27.86 0.08 -10.92
CA PHE A 276 -28.23 -0.26 -12.30
C PHE A 276 -27.94 -1.72 -12.66
N ARG A 277 -26.74 -2.22 -12.31
CA ARG A 277 -26.35 -3.62 -12.57
C ARG A 277 -27.18 -4.60 -11.78
N ASN A 278 -27.45 -4.32 -10.50
CA ASN A 278 -28.33 -5.16 -9.69
C ASN A 278 -29.73 -5.28 -10.31
N GLU A 279 -30.28 -4.17 -10.81
CA GLU A 279 -31.56 -4.19 -11.54
C GLU A 279 -31.45 -4.98 -12.85
N ALA A 280 -30.43 -4.72 -13.67
CA ALA A 280 -30.24 -5.36 -14.96
C ALA A 280 -30.02 -6.88 -14.86
N GLU A 281 -29.25 -7.34 -13.87
CA GLU A 281 -28.93 -8.75 -13.67
C GLU A 281 -30.11 -9.56 -13.13
N THR A 282 -31.03 -8.91 -12.39
CA THR A 282 -32.18 -9.56 -11.76
C THR A 282 -33.46 -9.49 -12.59
N THR A 283 -33.77 -8.35 -13.20
CA THR A 283 -35.09 -8.07 -13.80
C THR A 283 -35.11 -8.17 -15.32
N LYS A 284 -34.01 -7.85 -16.01
CA LYS A 284 -33.96 -7.76 -17.47
C LYS A 284 -33.53 -9.07 -18.13
N SER A 285 -33.94 -9.26 -19.38
CA SER A 285 -33.50 -10.38 -20.21
C SER A 285 -32.02 -10.21 -20.60
N ARG A 286 -31.32 -11.33 -20.78
CA ARG A 286 -29.88 -11.38 -21.02
C ARG A 286 -29.49 -12.45 -22.01
N VAL A 287 -28.34 -12.29 -22.67
CA VAL A 287 -27.76 -13.30 -23.56
C VAL A 287 -26.50 -13.82 -22.92
N SER A 288 -26.50 -15.10 -22.55
CA SER A 288 -25.39 -15.77 -21.89
C SER A 288 -24.67 -16.70 -22.86
N TRP A 289 -23.37 -16.50 -23.05
CA TRP A 289 -22.48 -17.48 -23.66
C TRP A 289 -21.96 -18.41 -22.57
N ASP A 290 -21.45 -17.82 -21.47
CA ASP A 290 -20.79 -18.52 -20.36
C ASP A 290 -19.64 -19.42 -20.86
N THR A 291 -18.99 -19.05 -21.96
CA THR A 291 -18.04 -19.90 -22.69
C THR A 291 -16.60 -19.48 -22.42
N GLU A 292 -15.76 -20.44 -22.07
CA GLU A 292 -14.33 -20.29 -21.86
C GLU A 292 -13.56 -20.84 -23.08
N MET A 293 -12.60 -20.07 -23.60
CA MET A 293 -11.70 -20.48 -24.67
C MET A 293 -10.25 -20.23 -24.29
N HIS A 294 -9.38 -21.18 -24.62
CA HIS A 294 -7.95 -21.07 -24.42
C HIS A 294 -7.23 -20.75 -25.73
N CYS A 295 -6.16 -19.98 -25.65
CA CYS A 295 -5.27 -19.63 -26.75
C CYS A 295 -3.82 -19.75 -26.28
N PHE A 296 -3.03 -20.55 -26.99
CA PHE A 296 -1.61 -20.70 -26.72
C PHE A 296 -0.83 -19.48 -27.25
N LEU A 297 0.12 -18.96 -26.47
CA LEU A 297 1.06 -17.91 -26.87
C LEU A 297 2.47 -18.47 -26.91
N ASP A 298 3.12 -18.40 -28.07
CA ASP A 298 4.56 -18.64 -28.12
C ASP A 298 5.35 -17.46 -27.51
N ALA A 299 6.68 -17.60 -27.42
CA ALA A 299 7.54 -16.55 -26.88
C ALA A 299 7.42 -15.21 -27.66
N GLY A 300 7.22 -15.29 -28.98
CA GLY A 300 7.00 -14.15 -29.86
C GLY A 300 5.61 -13.51 -29.68
N GLY A 301 4.59 -14.33 -29.47
CA GLY A 301 3.21 -13.93 -29.18
C GLY A 301 3.11 -13.24 -27.84
N THR A 302 3.81 -13.74 -26.81
CA THR A 302 3.84 -13.14 -25.47
C THR A 302 4.53 -11.77 -25.49
N THR A 303 5.64 -11.63 -26.22
CA THR A 303 6.33 -10.34 -26.38
C THR A 303 5.52 -9.35 -27.20
N ARG A 304 4.90 -9.80 -28.30
CA ARG A 304 3.98 -8.98 -29.10
C ARG A 304 2.75 -8.57 -28.31
N LEU A 305 2.18 -9.45 -27.49
CA LEU A 305 1.06 -9.14 -26.61
C LEU A 305 1.42 -8.00 -25.65
N ARG A 306 2.58 -8.10 -24.99
CA ARG A 306 3.08 -7.05 -24.09
C ARG A 306 3.23 -5.71 -24.81
N GLN A 307 3.83 -5.69 -26.01
CA GLN A 307 3.99 -4.48 -26.81
C GLN A 307 2.64 -3.92 -27.28
N THR A 308 1.73 -4.80 -27.71
CA THR A 308 0.40 -4.40 -28.19
C THR A 308 -0.40 -3.73 -27.08
N ILE A 309 -0.37 -4.26 -25.85
CA ILE A 309 -1.05 -3.65 -24.70
C ILE A 309 -0.43 -2.29 -24.34
N ALA A 310 0.91 -2.17 -24.39
CA ALA A 310 1.60 -0.92 -24.11
C ALA A 310 1.28 0.18 -25.14
N GLU A 311 1.10 -0.20 -26.41
CA GLU A 311 0.73 0.73 -27.48
C GLU A 311 -0.77 1.01 -27.56
N ASN A 312 -1.60 0.00 -27.28
CA ASN A 312 -3.05 -0.01 -27.40
C ASN A 312 -3.69 -0.69 -26.17
N ARG A 313 -4.11 0.13 -25.21
CA ARG A 313 -4.74 -0.33 -23.96
C ARG A 313 -6.10 -1.02 -24.16
N LEU A 314 -6.84 -0.63 -25.19
CA LEU A 314 -8.20 -1.10 -25.45
C LEU A 314 -8.24 -2.22 -26.49
N TRP A 315 -8.80 -3.36 -26.11
CA TRP A 315 -9.03 -4.51 -26.98
C TRP A 315 -10.49 -4.59 -27.45
N PRO A 316 -10.75 -4.58 -28.76
CA PRO A 316 -12.10 -4.61 -29.29
C PRO A 316 -12.67 -6.04 -29.29
N VAL A 317 -13.82 -6.23 -28.64
CA VAL A 317 -14.63 -7.44 -28.70
C VAL A 317 -15.89 -7.12 -29.50
N GLU A 318 -16.02 -7.72 -30.67
CA GLU A 318 -17.15 -7.47 -31.57
C GLU A 318 -18.29 -8.44 -31.29
N ILE A 319 -19.53 -7.95 -31.31
CA ILE A 319 -20.74 -8.73 -31.04
C ILE A 319 -21.73 -8.51 -32.19
N MET A 320 -22.42 -9.57 -32.57
CA MET A 320 -23.48 -9.52 -33.57
C MET A 320 -24.65 -10.44 -33.23
N ARG A 321 -25.79 -10.16 -33.86
CA ARG A 321 -26.97 -11.02 -33.85
C ARG A 321 -27.39 -11.32 -35.29
N SER A 322 -27.52 -12.59 -35.63
CA SER A 322 -27.98 -13.03 -36.96
C SER A 322 -29.07 -14.09 -36.90
N SER A 323 -29.87 -14.20 -37.96
CA SER A 323 -30.83 -15.30 -38.18
C SER A 323 -30.30 -16.39 -39.12
N THR A 324 -29.12 -16.17 -39.70
CA THR A 324 -28.42 -17.06 -40.64
C THR A 324 -26.97 -17.27 -40.19
N SER A 325 -26.34 -18.37 -40.62
CA SER A 325 -24.95 -18.68 -40.28
C SER A 325 -23.97 -17.67 -40.91
N LEU A 326 -22.84 -17.43 -40.26
CA LEU A 326 -21.76 -16.52 -40.71
C LEU A 326 -21.38 -16.69 -42.19
N ALA A 327 -21.32 -17.93 -42.68
CA ALA A 327 -20.98 -18.26 -44.06
C ALA A 327 -22.02 -17.75 -45.08
N LYS A 328 -23.32 -17.75 -44.73
CA LYS A 328 -24.40 -17.29 -45.61
C LYS A 328 -24.55 -15.76 -45.62
N ILE A 329 -24.20 -15.09 -44.52
CA ILE A 329 -24.25 -13.62 -44.41
C ILE A 329 -23.31 -12.98 -45.46
N ALA A 330 -22.10 -13.54 -45.62
CA ALA A 330 -21.12 -13.04 -46.59
C ALA A 330 -21.56 -13.17 -48.05
N GLU A 331 -22.48 -14.09 -48.37
CA GLU A 331 -23.00 -14.29 -49.72
C GLU A 331 -24.17 -13.34 -50.05
N GLU A 332 -24.98 -12.96 -49.06
CA GLU A 332 -26.23 -12.23 -49.27
C GLU A 332 -26.13 -10.70 -49.00
N ASN A 333 -25.28 -10.21 -48.09
CA ASN A 333 -25.03 -8.77 -47.83
C ASN A 333 -23.72 -8.53 -47.04
N PRO A 334 -22.91 -7.49 -47.34
CA PRO A 334 -21.65 -7.23 -46.63
C PRO A 334 -21.79 -6.51 -45.27
N GLU A 335 -22.99 -6.08 -44.89
CA GLU A 335 -23.24 -5.42 -43.60
C GLU A 335 -23.69 -6.41 -42.53
N ILE A 336 -23.01 -6.40 -41.38
CA ILE A 336 -23.29 -7.29 -40.26
C ILE A 336 -24.52 -6.78 -39.49
N PRO A 337 -25.55 -7.60 -39.27
CA PRO A 337 -26.73 -7.21 -38.51
C PRO A 337 -26.41 -7.01 -37.02
N PHE A 338 -26.98 -5.96 -36.40
CA PHE A 338 -26.81 -5.63 -34.99
C PHE A 338 -25.35 -5.61 -34.52
N HIS A 339 -24.44 -5.07 -35.33
CA HIS A 339 -23.01 -5.03 -35.04
C HIS A 339 -22.68 -4.05 -33.90
N GLY A 340 -22.21 -4.58 -32.78
CA GLY A 340 -21.71 -3.84 -31.63
C GLY A 340 -20.23 -4.15 -31.33
N VAL A 341 -19.59 -3.28 -30.56
CA VAL A 341 -18.22 -3.45 -30.07
C VAL A 341 -18.11 -3.02 -28.62
N ALA A 342 -17.46 -3.85 -27.79
CA ALA A 342 -17.02 -3.51 -26.45
C ALA A 342 -15.50 -3.31 -26.45
N PHE A 343 -15.01 -2.29 -25.75
CA PHE A 343 -13.56 -2.04 -25.62
C PHE A 343 -13.08 -2.48 -24.24
N VAL A 344 -12.38 -3.61 -24.19
CA VAL A 344 -11.84 -4.20 -22.97
C VAL A 344 -10.51 -3.53 -22.63
N ASP A 345 -10.40 -2.98 -21.43
CA ASP A 345 -9.14 -2.41 -20.95
C ASP A 345 -8.21 -3.50 -20.43
N VAL A 346 -7.20 -3.84 -21.23
CA VAL A 346 -6.21 -4.88 -20.90
C VAL A 346 -4.93 -4.32 -20.25
N GLY A 347 -4.88 -3.02 -19.95
CA GLY A 347 -3.70 -2.35 -19.40
C GLY A 347 -3.22 -2.94 -18.06
N ARG A 348 -4.15 -3.41 -17.22
CA ARG A 348 -3.84 -4.00 -15.90
C ARG A 348 -3.05 -5.30 -16.00
N LEU A 349 -3.08 -6.02 -17.12
CA LEU A 349 -2.25 -7.22 -17.32
C LEU A 349 -0.74 -6.91 -17.39
N LEU A 350 -0.36 -5.65 -17.60
CA LEU A 350 1.04 -5.20 -17.51
C LEU A 350 1.49 -4.90 -16.09
N TYR A 351 0.59 -4.96 -15.10
CA TYR A 351 0.95 -4.73 -13.71
C TYR A 351 1.77 -5.91 -13.19
N PRO A 352 2.94 -5.69 -12.56
CA PRO A 352 3.76 -6.75 -12.00
C PRO A 352 2.98 -7.70 -11.07
N GLY A 353 2.87 -8.96 -11.49
CA GLY A 353 2.19 -10.05 -10.77
C GLY A 353 0.70 -10.24 -11.12
N VAL A 354 0.10 -9.36 -11.91
CA VAL A 354 -1.30 -9.51 -12.35
C VAL A 354 -1.36 -10.47 -13.53
N SER A 355 -2.20 -11.49 -13.42
CA SER A 355 -2.42 -12.48 -14.48
C SER A 355 -3.89 -12.61 -14.87
N HIS A 356 -4.80 -11.89 -14.24
CA HIS A 356 -6.25 -12.01 -14.47
C HIS A 356 -6.89 -10.63 -14.42
N ILE A 357 -7.85 -10.41 -15.32
CA ILE A 357 -8.76 -9.28 -15.29
C ILE A 357 -10.19 -9.75 -15.55
N ARG A 358 -11.16 -9.12 -14.89
CA ARG A 358 -12.59 -9.35 -15.11
C ARG A 358 -13.36 -8.06 -14.95
N GLY A 359 -14.21 -7.74 -15.92
CA GLY A 359 -14.95 -6.48 -15.89
C GLY A 359 -16.23 -6.46 -16.71
N ALA A 360 -17.13 -5.55 -16.36
CA ALA A 360 -18.28 -5.15 -17.14
C ALA A 360 -17.92 -4.01 -18.10
N TYR A 361 -18.11 -4.23 -19.41
CA TYR A 361 -17.75 -3.30 -20.47
C TYR A 361 -18.98 -2.89 -21.29
N SER A 362 -19.13 -1.60 -21.55
CA SER A 362 -20.26 -1.07 -22.32
C SER A 362 -20.16 -1.47 -23.80
N ILE A 363 -21.29 -1.85 -24.40
CA ILE A 363 -21.36 -2.14 -25.84
C ILE A 363 -21.79 -0.88 -26.59
N HIS A 364 -21.00 -0.50 -27.59
CA HIS A 364 -21.29 0.61 -28.48
C HIS A 364 -21.63 0.12 -29.90
N PRO A 365 -22.38 0.91 -30.69
CA PRO A 365 -22.52 0.65 -32.12
C PRO A 365 -21.17 0.51 -32.79
N PHE A 366 -21.02 -0.49 -33.66
CA PHE A 366 -19.78 -0.64 -34.42
C PHE A 366 -19.56 0.54 -35.38
N SER A 367 -18.36 1.12 -35.31
CA SER A 367 -17.87 2.16 -36.22
C SER A 367 -16.41 1.92 -36.55
N GLU A 368 -16.08 1.83 -37.84
CA GLU A 368 -14.69 1.63 -38.30
C GLU A 368 -13.77 2.79 -37.89
N ALA A 369 -14.31 4.01 -37.83
CA ALA A 369 -13.56 5.18 -37.39
C ALA A 369 -13.21 5.11 -35.88
N GLU A 370 -14.12 4.59 -35.06
CA GLU A 370 -13.89 4.42 -33.63
C GLU A 370 -12.94 3.26 -33.34
N LEU A 371 -13.06 2.16 -34.09
CA LEU A 371 -12.11 1.03 -34.04
C LEU A 371 -10.68 1.49 -34.39
N LEU A 372 -10.51 2.29 -35.43
CA LEU A 372 -9.20 2.84 -35.81
C LEU A 372 -8.67 3.81 -34.75
N LYS A 373 -9.53 4.64 -34.15
CA LYS A 373 -9.13 5.60 -33.12
C LYS A 373 -8.71 4.93 -31.81
N LYS A 374 -9.50 3.95 -31.34
CA LYS A 374 -9.32 3.32 -30.01
C LYS A 374 -8.41 2.09 -30.04
N ALA A 375 -8.46 1.28 -31.11
CA ALA A 375 -7.72 0.02 -31.23
C ALA A 375 -6.68 0.00 -32.38
N LYS A 376 -6.48 1.13 -33.09
CA LYS A 376 -5.56 1.27 -34.24
C LYS A 376 -5.76 0.21 -35.34
N ARG A 377 -6.97 -0.32 -35.46
CA ARG A 377 -7.33 -1.36 -36.44
C ARG A 377 -8.31 -0.83 -37.48
N SER A 378 -8.11 -1.22 -38.74
CA SER A 378 -8.89 -0.72 -39.88
C SER A 378 -9.95 -1.69 -40.43
N VAL A 379 -9.99 -2.95 -39.98
CA VAL A 379 -10.89 -3.99 -40.50
C VAL A 379 -11.60 -4.70 -39.34
N SER A 380 -12.88 -5.05 -39.49
CA SER A 380 -13.63 -5.84 -38.50
C SER A 380 -13.27 -7.32 -38.53
N VAL A 381 -13.11 -7.92 -37.35
CA VAL A 381 -12.85 -9.35 -37.16
C VAL A 381 -13.97 -10.18 -37.77
N LEU A 382 -15.23 -9.83 -37.46
CA LEU A 382 -16.39 -10.56 -37.94
C LEU A 382 -16.54 -10.48 -39.46
N LYS A 383 -16.21 -9.34 -40.07
CA LYS A 383 -16.22 -9.19 -41.54
C LYS A 383 -15.16 -10.08 -42.21
N GLU A 384 -13.98 -10.22 -41.61
CA GLU A 384 -12.92 -11.09 -42.13
C GLU A 384 -13.28 -12.58 -42.00
N GLN A 385 -13.87 -12.97 -40.87
CA GLN A 385 -14.33 -14.35 -40.66
C GLN A 385 -15.48 -14.73 -41.59
N ALA A 386 -16.44 -13.83 -41.83
CA ALA A 386 -17.53 -14.07 -42.76
C ALA A 386 -17.01 -14.30 -44.20
N LYS A 387 -16.02 -13.51 -44.65
CA LYS A 387 -15.37 -13.70 -45.95
C LYS A 387 -14.61 -15.03 -46.04
N GLY A 388 -13.83 -15.37 -45.01
CA GLY A 388 -13.10 -16.64 -44.95
C GLY A 388 -14.02 -17.87 -44.98
N ALA A 389 -15.15 -17.81 -44.28
CA ALA A 389 -16.15 -18.88 -44.26
C ALA A 389 -16.83 -19.09 -45.63
N ALA A 390 -17.05 -18.02 -46.40
CA ALA A 390 -17.59 -18.10 -47.77
C ALA A 390 -16.57 -18.70 -48.76
N ASP A 391 -15.28 -18.45 -48.57
CA ASP A 391 -14.23 -19.00 -49.44
C ASP A 391 -13.97 -20.50 -49.22
N LEU A 392 -14.19 -21.01 -48.00
CA LEU A 392 -14.18 -22.44 -47.67
C LEU A 392 -15.40 -23.20 -48.25
N GLY A 393 -16.48 -22.50 -48.60
CA GLY A 393 -17.72 -23.07 -49.15
C GLY A 393 -17.70 -23.36 -50.66
N LYS A 394 -16.65 -22.97 -51.40
CA LYS A 394 -16.54 -23.21 -52.85
C LYS A 394 -15.78 -24.52 -53.15
N PRO A 395 -16.33 -25.46 -53.95
CA PRO A 395 -15.62 -26.68 -54.32
C PRO A 395 -14.42 -26.34 -55.22
N ARG A 396 -13.22 -26.64 -54.74
CA ARG A 396 -11.95 -26.45 -55.45
C ARG A 396 -11.85 -27.46 -56.59
N VAL A 397 -12.02 -27.02 -57.83
CA VAL A 397 -11.71 -27.83 -59.03
C VAL A 397 -10.19 -28.02 -59.08
N VAL A 398 -9.76 -29.27 -58.95
CA VAL A 398 -8.37 -29.70 -59.15
C VAL A 398 -8.06 -29.65 -60.64
N SER A 399 -7.04 -28.88 -61.02
CA SER A 399 -6.31 -29.14 -62.26
C SER A 399 -4.82 -29.05 -61.98
N ALA A 400 -4.15 -30.17 -62.18
CA ALA A 400 -2.76 -30.42 -61.91
C ALA A 400 -1.87 -29.82 -63.01
N ALA A 401 -0.74 -29.21 -62.61
CA ALA A 401 0.57 -29.44 -63.22
C ALA A 401 1.64 -28.54 -62.59
N GLY A 402 2.70 -29.18 -62.08
CA GLY A 402 4.04 -28.81 -62.54
C GLY A 402 4.89 -27.89 -61.67
N SER A 403 5.57 -28.50 -60.69
CA SER A 403 7.04 -28.53 -60.63
C SER A 403 7.82 -27.27 -60.21
N ASN A 404 8.40 -27.41 -59.01
CA ASN A 404 9.79 -27.17 -58.61
C ASN A 404 10.33 -25.75 -58.39
N LYS A 405 10.61 -25.53 -57.09
CA LYS A 405 11.95 -25.30 -56.51
C LYS A 405 12.90 -24.36 -57.25
N GLY A 406 13.39 -23.35 -56.53
CA GLY A 406 14.74 -22.86 -56.78
C GLY A 406 15.19 -21.59 -56.09
N LYS A 407 15.48 -21.69 -54.78
CA LYS A 407 16.54 -20.99 -54.04
C LYS A 407 16.62 -19.44 -54.04
N ALA A 408 16.50 -18.95 -52.82
CA ALA A 408 17.31 -17.94 -52.13
C ALA A 408 18.61 -17.47 -52.82
N GLY A 409 18.87 -16.17 -52.71
CA GLY A 409 20.18 -15.58 -53.00
C GLY A 409 20.24 -14.06 -52.86
N LYS A 410 20.43 -13.61 -51.61
CA LYS A 410 20.97 -12.32 -51.13
C LYS A 410 21.71 -11.39 -52.12
N HIS A 411 21.50 -10.08 -51.86
CA HIS A 411 22.46 -8.95 -51.84
C HIS A 411 23.21 -8.57 -53.13
N LEU A 412 23.10 -7.32 -53.59
CA LEU A 412 23.91 -6.16 -53.17
C LEU A 412 23.67 -4.96 -54.09
N ASP A 413 24.00 -3.80 -53.54
CA ASP A 413 23.85 -2.43 -54.00
C ASP A 413 24.36 -2.09 -55.40
N GLY A 414 23.77 -1.02 -55.95
CA GLY A 414 24.58 0.16 -56.23
C GLY A 414 24.49 0.75 -57.63
N ASN A 415 23.95 1.97 -57.70
CA ASN A 415 24.27 3.04 -58.66
C ASN A 415 23.87 2.80 -60.14
N ASN A 416 23.50 3.79 -60.96
CA ASN A 416 23.67 5.24 -60.90
C ASN A 416 22.79 5.87 -62.01
N LYS A 417 22.31 7.10 -61.74
CA LYS A 417 22.21 8.26 -62.65
C LYS A 417 21.48 8.22 -64.00
N GLY A 418 20.67 9.27 -64.18
CA GLY A 418 20.44 9.95 -65.48
C GLY A 418 19.03 10.51 -65.61
N ALA A 419 18.76 11.75 -65.16
CA ALA A 419 18.55 12.95 -66.00
C ALA A 419 17.19 12.96 -66.73
N ARG A 420 16.23 13.83 -66.34
CA ARG A 420 15.95 15.20 -66.88
C ARG A 420 15.60 15.17 -68.37
N ASP A 421 14.55 15.78 -68.92
CA ASP A 421 13.60 16.85 -68.59
C ASP A 421 12.28 16.55 -69.38
N SER A 422 11.08 17.02 -69.08
CA SER A 422 10.62 18.42 -69.21
C SER A 422 9.10 18.54 -68.98
N LYS A 423 8.73 19.72 -68.42
CA LYS A 423 7.43 20.41 -68.23
C LYS A 423 6.40 20.25 -69.38
N GLU A 424 5.09 20.53 -69.30
CA GLU A 424 4.12 21.16 -68.36
C GLU A 424 2.71 20.75 -68.90
N ALA A 425 1.62 20.67 -68.12
CA ALA A 425 0.76 21.84 -67.88
C ALA A 425 -0.32 21.62 -66.79
N ALA A 426 -0.51 22.71 -66.02
CA ALA A 426 -1.75 23.23 -65.43
C ALA A 426 -2.45 22.50 -64.24
N LYS A 427 -2.06 22.90 -63.02
CA LYS A 427 -2.87 22.97 -61.79
C LYS A 427 -2.44 24.21 -60.99
N LYS A 428 -3.39 24.91 -60.34
CA LYS A 428 -3.30 25.66 -59.05
C LYS A 428 -4.57 26.52 -58.89
N GLN A 429 -5.40 26.32 -57.86
CA GLN A 429 -5.40 26.96 -56.50
C GLN A 429 -5.65 28.49 -56.55
N PRO A 430 -6.21 29.20 -55.53
CA PRO A 430 -6.03 28.97 -54.07
C PRO A 430 -7.15 29.44 -53.07
N HIS A 431 -6.85 29.24 -51.77
CA HIS A 431 -7.10 30.09 -50.56
C HIS A 431 -8.40 30.13 -49.71
N ASN A 432 -8.22 29.70 -48.44
CA ASN A 432 -8.53 30.28 -47.10
C ASN A 432 -9.64 31.33 -46.88
N GLN A 433 -10.49 31.12 -45.85
CA GLN A 433 -10.54 31.85 -44.54
C GLN A 433 -11.87 31.62 -43.78
N SER A 434 -11.84 31.82 -42.45
CA SER A 434 -12.89 31.62 -41.42
C SER A 434 -13.99 32.70 -41.36
N ARG A 435 -15.19 32.38 -40.81
CA ARG A 435 -15.88 33.04 -39.65
C ARG A 435 -17.42 32.79 -39.56
N ILE A 436 -17.86 32.38 -38.35
CA ILE A 436 -18.94 32.92 -37.47
C ILE A 436 -20.44 33.03 -37.93
N ALA A 437 -21.29 32.34 -37.14
CA ALA A 437 -22.65 32.61 -36.60
C ALA A 437 -23.90 32.91 -37.46
N GLY A 438 -25.03 32.30 -37.03
CA GLY A 438 -26.29 33.03 -36.75
C GLY A 438 -27.55 32.69 -37.55
N SER A 439 -28.49 31.99 -36.89
CA SER A 439 -29.92 32.36 -36.77
C SER A 439 -30.90 32.27 -37.97
N VAL A 440 -31.86 31.33 -37.82
CA VAL A 440 -33.35 31.49 -37.87
C VAL A 440 -34.14 31.12 -39.16
N THR A 441 -35.29 30.49 -38.86
CA THR A 441 -36.59 30.34 -39.53
C THR A 441 -36.97 29.07 -40.31
N ASP A 442 -38.10 28.53 -39.86
CA ASP A 442 -38.98 27.50 -40.40
C ASP A 442 -39.21 27.57 -41.92
N SER A 443 -39.36 26.41 -42.55
CA SER A 443 -40.69 25.87 -42.89
C SER A 443 -40.66 24.93 -44.11
N LEU A 444 -41.50 23.89 -44.01
CA LEU A 444 -42.16 23.11 -45.05
C LEU A 444 -41.48 21.88 -45.69
N THR A 445 -42.21 20.78 -45.50
CA THR A 445 -42.63 19.76 -46.47
C THR A 445 -41.79 18.49 -46.63
N GLU A 446 -42.41 17.42 -46.15
CA GLU A 446 -42.23 16.02 -46.52
C GLU A 446 -42.03 15.85 -48.03
N HIS A 447 -40.95 15.19 -48.43
CA HIS A 447 -41.00 13.90 -49.11
C HIS A 447 -39.60 13.33 -49.35
N GLU A 448 -39.45 12.05 -48.95
CA GLU A 448 -38.45 11.05 -49.37
C GLU A 448 -37.00 11.17 -48.86
N LEU A 449 -36.78 10.61 -47.66
CA LEU A 449 -35.46 10.21 -47.16
C LEU A 449 -35.11 8.78 -47.61
N PRO A 450 -33.85 8.50 -48.00
CA PRO A 450 -33.32 7.14 -48.03
C PRO A 450 -33.08 6.64 -46.59
N HIS A 451 -33.57 5.44 -46.26
CA HIS A 451 -33.41 4.79 -44.95
C HIS A 451 -31.94 4.65 -44.52
N VAL A 452 -31.53 5.35 -43.46
CA VAL A 452 -30.23 5.19 -42.80
C VAL A 452 -30.42 5.20 -41.26
N ASN A 453 -30.01 4.09 -40.62
CA ASN A 453 -29.52 3.94 -39.24
C ASN A 453 -30.37 4.36 -38.03
N THR A 454 -31.54 3.75 -37.81
CA THR A 454 -32.19 3.74 -36.48
C THR A 454 -31.70 2.59 -35.58
N GLU A 455 -31.20 1.50 -36.17
CA GLU A 455 -30.89 0.25 -35.44
C GLU A 455 -29.57 0.30 -34.64
N ARG A 456 -28.63 1.16 -35.04
CA ARG A 456 -27.26 1.19 -34.47
C ARG A 456 -27.19 1.86 -33.08
N ASN A 457 -27.99 2.89 -32.79
CA ASN A 457 -27.95 3.59 -31.49
C ASN A 457 -28.64 2.86 -30.33
N THR A 458 -29.28 1.72 -30.60
CA THR A 458 -30.11 0.99 -29.63
C THR A 458 -29.32 0.46 -28.41
N TYR A 459 -28.02 0.18 -28.54
CA TYR A 459 -27.18 -0.26 -27.42
C TYR A 459 -26.94 0.84 -26.37
N VAL A 460 -26.76 2.09 -26.84
CA VAL A 460 -26.50 3.23 -25.96
C VAL A 460 -27.75 3.59 -25.17
N GLU A 461 -28.91 3.56 -25.82
CA GLU A 461 -30.22 3.78 -25.18
C GLU A 461 -30.53 2.70 -24.13
N ALA A 462 -30.22 1.45 -24.43
CA ALA A 462 -30.44 0.34 -23.50
C ALA A 462 -29.37 0.22 -22.40
N ARG A 463 -28.29 1.02 -22.46
CA ARG A 463 -27.08 0.87 -21.61
C ARG A 463 -26.60 -0.58 -21.55
N THR A 464 -26.47 -1.21 -22.72
CA THR A 464 -26.06 -2.61 -22.82
C THR A 464 -24.59 -2.78 -22.45
N TYR A 465 -24.28 -3.79 -21.63
CA TYR A 465 -22.90 -4.14 -21.26
C TYR A 465 -22.68 -5.65 -21.30
N ILE A 466 -21.43 -6.06 -21.41
CA ILE A 466 -20.99 -7.45 -21.40
C ILE A 466 -19.91 -7.67 -20.34
N ILE A 467 -19.99 -8.80 -19.65
CA ILE A 467 -18.94 -9.23 -18.71
C ILE A 467 -17.93 -10.10 -19.46
N ILE A 468 -16.65 -9.72 -19.38
CA ILE A 468 -15.54 -10.43 -20.02
C ILE A 468 -14.43 -10.62 -18.99
N GLU A 469 -13.90 -11.83 -18.96
CA GLU A 469 -12.76 -12.23 -18.13
C GLU A 469 -11.62 -12.69 -19.04
N ILE A 470 -10.41 -12.17 -18.79
CA ILE A 470 -9.19 -12.57 -19.49
C ILE A 470 -8.17 -12.97 -18.43
N ALA A 471 -7.75 -14.24 -18.46
CA ALA A 471 -6.76 -14.81 -17.56
C ALA A 471 -5.54 -15.30 -18.32
N LEU A 472 -4.39 -15.21 -17.70
CA LEU A 472 -3.10 -15.70 -18.17
C LEU A 472 -2.61 -16.73 -17.16
N GLU A 473 -2.02 -17.82 -17.65
CA GLU A 473 -1.39 -18.81 -16.78
C GLU A 473 -0.20 -18.21 -16.01
N LYS A 474 0.57 -17.34 -16.68
CA LYS A 474 1.70 -16.60 -16.09
C LYS A 474 1.50 -15.10 -16.26
N PRO A 475 1.83 -14.25 -15.26
CA PRO A 475 1.73 -12.81 -15.41
C PRO A 475 2.70 -12.30 -16.48
N LEU A 476 2.28 -11.34 -17.31
CA LEU A 476 3.13 -10.78 -18.38
C LEU A 476 4.37 -10.08 -17.84
N VAL A 477 4.23 -9.49 -16.65
CA VAL A 477 5.31 -8.86 -15.91
C VAL A 477 5.43 -9.58 -14.56
N PRO A 478 6.53 -10.30 -14.30
CA PRO A 478 6.70 -10.98 -13.03
C PRO A 478 6.86 -9.96 -11.90
N LYS A 479 6.25 -10.24 -10.75
CA LYS A 479 6.43 -9.43 -9.53
C LYS A 479 7.85 -9.63 -9.01
N THR A 480 8.55 -8.53 -8.70
CA THR A 480 9.85 -8.58 -8.03
C THR A 480 9.68 -9.15 -6.63
N SER A 481 10.45 -10.19 -6.30
CA SER A 481 10.40 -10.81 -4.97
C SER A 481 10.99 -9.87 -3.91
N THR A 482 10.48 -9.97 -2.69
CA THR A 482 10.97 -9.21 -1.53
C THR A 482 12.45 -9.46 -1.27
N GLU A 483 12.90 -10.69 -1.48
CA GLU A 483 14.30 -11.11 -1.32
C GLU A 483 15.22 -10.48 -2.36
N GLU A 484 14.78 -10.41 -3.62
CA GLU A 484 15.54 -9.77 -4.70
C GLU A 484 15.69 -8.27 -4.45
N LEU A 485 14.62 -7.57 -4.05
CA LEU A 485 14.69 -6.16 -3.69
C LEU A 485 15.57 -5.93 -2.46
N ALA A 486 15.47 -6.79 -1.45
CA ALA A 486 16.36 -6.74 -0.30
C ALA A 486 17.83 -6.95 -0.69
N ARG A 487 18.13 -7.79 -1.69
CA ARG A 487 19.49 -7.96 -2.23
C ARG A 487 19.97 -6.69 -2.92
N ARG A 488 19.15 -6.08 -3.79
CA ARG A 488 19.49 -4.82 -4.47
C ARG A 488 19.74 -3.67 -3.49
N VAL A 489 18.91 -3.55 -2.46
CA VAL A 489 19.12 -2.53 -1.41
C VAL A 489 20.41 -2.81 -0.63
N LYS A 490 20.73 -4.08 -0.31
CA LYS A 490 22.01 -4.45 0.33
C LYS A 490 23.23 -4.17 -0.55
N GLU A 491 23.10 -4.32 -1.88
CA GLU A 491 24.15 -3.97 -2.84
C GLU A 491 24.40 -2.46 -2.87
N LEU A 492 23.34 -1.64 -2.78
CA LEU A 492 23.45 -0.18 -2.70
C LEU A 492 23.92 0.32 -1.33
N ILE A 493 23.42 -0.30 -0.26
CA ILE A 493 23.64 0.09 1.14
C ILE A 493 23.92 -1.17 1.97
N PRO A 494 25.20 -1.55 2.16
CA PRO A 494 25.52 -2.73 2.94
C PRO A 494 25.10 -2.52 4.41
N PRO A 495 24.55 -3.56 5.07
CA PRO A 495 24.19 -3.46 6.48
C PRO A 495 25.44 -3.24 7.32
N ARG A 496 25.31 -2.43 8.37
CA ARG A 496 26.42 -2.17 9.28
C ARG A 496 26.83 -3.50 9.94
N PRO A 497 28.14 -3.83 10.00
CA PRO A 497 28.57 -4.98 10.79
C PRO A 497 28.09 -4.81 12.22
N PRO A 498 27.57 -5.86 12.87
CA PRO A 498 27.14 -5.77 14.26
C PRO A 498 28.30 -5.24 15.09
N LEU A 499 28.02 -4.28 15.96
CA LEU A 499 29.02 -3.81 16.91
C LEU A 499 29.62 -5.03 17.63
N PRO A 500 30.94 -5.07 17.86
CA PRO A 500 31.54 -6.15 18.61
C PRO A 500 30.76 -6.29 19.91
N ALA A 501 30.32 -7.52 20.21
CA ALA A 501 29.53 -7.79 21.39
C ALA A 501 30.27 -7.15 22.57
N GLY A 502 29.63 -6.17 23.22
CA GLY A 502 30.20 -5.54 24.41
C GLY A 502 30.57 -6.61 25.43
N PRO A 503 31.40 -6.27 26.43
CA PRO A 503 32.12 -7.24 27.23
C PRO A 503 31.23 -8.42 27.67
N GLY A 504 31.73 -9.64 27.50
CA GLY A 504 30.99 -10.86 27.84
C GLY A 504 30.51 -10.83 29.31
N ARG A 505 29.56 -11.68 29.72
CA ARG A 505 29.08 -11.71 31.13
C ARG A 505 30.24 -11.79 32.14
N ALA A 506 31.27 -12.54 31.77
CA ALA A 506 32.53 -12.67 32.49
C ALA A 506 33.30 -11.34 32.61
N GLU A 507 33.46 -10.60 31.52
CA GLU A 507 34.16 -9.30 31.49
C GLU A 507 33.35 -8.21 32.21
N ARG A 508 32.01 -8.23 32.11
CA ARG A 508 31.15 -7.33 32.90
C ARG A 508 31.27 -7.58 34.41
N ALA A 509 31.46 -8.83 34.83
CA ALA A 509 31.67 -9.15 36.23
C ALA A 509 33.03 -8.63 36.73
N VAL A 510 34.06 -8.67 35.88
CA VAL A 510 35.39 -8.10 36.16
C VAL A 510 35.35 -6.58 36.20
N LEU A 511 34.71 -5.92 35.23
CA LEU A 511 34.54 -4.46 35.21
C LEU A 511 33.72 -3.94 36.40
N ASP A 512 32.66 -4.66 36.79
CA ASP A 512 31.89 -4.32 38.00
C ASP A 512 32.78 -4.44 39.25
N PHE A 513 33.63 -5.46 39.33
CA PHE A 513 34.61 -5.60 40.40
C PHE A 513 35.66 -4.48 40.40
N HIS A 514 36.21 -4.09 39.24
CA HIS A 514 37.14 -2.95 39.12
C HIS A 514 36.49 -1.65 39.59
N ARG A 515 35.24 -1.41 39.16
CA ARG A 515 34.47 -0.22 39.57
C ARG A 515 34.25 -0.18 41.08
N GLN A 516 33.90 -1.31 41.72
CA GLN A 516 33.76 -1.35 43.17
C GLN A 516 35.08 -1.09 43.89
N ILE A 517 36.20 -1.55 43.33
CA ILE A 517 37.53 -1.30 43.90
C ILE A 517 37.91 0.17 43.79
N GLY A 518 37.71 0.81 42.64
CA GLY A 518 37.96 2.26 42.49
C GLY A 518 37.08 3.12 43.40
N ASN A 519 35.80 2.74 43.58
CA ASN A 519 34.93 3.39 44.56
C ASN A 519 35.43 3.20 46.00
N MET A 520 35.97 2.03 46.33
CA MET A 520 36.54 1.78 47.66
C MET A 520 37.84 2.53 47.87
N GLU A 521 38.69 2.61 46.86
CA GLU A 521 39.93 3.37 46.91
C GLU A 521 39.66 4.85 47.19
N THR A 522 38.77 5.47 46.42
CA THR A 522 38.36 6.87 46.64
C THR A 522 37.81 7.09 48.04
N MET A 523 36.91 6.23 48.53
CA MET A 523 36.36 6.33 49.89
C MET A 523 37.38 6.07 51.01
N VAL A 524 38.37 5.19 50.78
CA VAL A 524 39.46 4.92 51.73
C VAL A 524 40.45 6.09 51.72
N PHE A 525 40.70 6.68 50.55
CA PHE A 525 41.54 7.85 50.39
C PHE A 525 40.94 9.09 51.06
N GLU A 526 39.64 9.33 50.87
CA GLU A 526 38.89 10.37 51.60
C GLU A 526 39.02 10.20 53.12
N GLN A 527 38.88 8.98 53.64
CA GLN A 527 39.08 8.71 55.07
C GLN A 527 40.51 8.87 55.54
N CYS A 528 41.48 8.54 54.70
CA CYS A 528 42.88 8.81 55.01
C CYS A 528 43.11 10.32 55.11
N ASN A 529 42.49 11.12 54.23
CA ASN A 529 42.57 12.57 54.28
C ASN A 529 41.82 13.15 55.49
N GLU A 530 40.68 12.58 55.89
CA GLU A 530 39.97 12.97 57.13
C GLU A 530 40.80 12.68 58.39
N LEU A 531 41.49 11.54 58.44
CA LEU A 531 42.26 11.10 59.62
C LEU A 531 43.65 11.73 59.70
N PHE A 532 44.30 11.99 58.57
CA PHE A 532 45.71 12.40 58.51
C PHE A 532 45.97 13.74 57.79
N GLY A 533 44.94 14.38 57.22
CA GLY A 533 45.06 15.64 56.48
C GLY A 533 45.58 15.47 55.04
N THR A 534 45.44 16.53 54.23
CA THR A 534 45.80 16.55 52.78
C THR A 534 47.30 16.68 52.50
N VAL A 535 48.10 17.10 53.48
CA VAL A 535 49.56 17.26 53.33
C VAL A 535 50.25 16.13 54.08
N TRP A 536 50.75 15.14 53.33
CA TRP A 536 51.57 14.06 53.87
C TRP A 536 53.00 14.56 54.15
N GLU A 537 53.15 15.49 55.09
CA GLU A 537 54.48 15.83 55.59
C GLU A 537 55.02 14.65 56.39
N VAL A 538 56.03 13.99 55.82
CA VAL A 538 56.84 12.96 56.47
C VAL A 538 57.67 13.64 57.56
N SER A 539 57.05 13.95 58.70
CA SER A 539 57.75 14.37 59.90
C SER A 539 57.36 13.47 61.08
N GLY A 540 58.36 12.80 61.65
CA GLY A 540 58.33 12.15 62.95
C GLY A 540 57.68 10.76 63.05
N ASP A 541 58.51 9.71 62.97
CA ASP A 541 58.39 8.40 63.67
C ASP A 541 57.04 7.70 63.83
N CYS A 542 56.06 7.95 62.96
CA CYS A 542 54.90 7.08 62.87
C CYS A 542 55.21 5.97 61.87
N SER A 543 55.54 4.78 62.37
CA SER A 543 55.70 3.58 61.54
C SER A 543 54.47 3.45 60.64
N TRP A 544 54.66 3.24 59.33
CA TRP A 544 53.55 2.92 58.41
C TRP A 544 52.59 1.86 58.98
N LYS A 545 53.11 0.93 59.79
CA LYS A 545 52.33 -0.09 60.50
C LYS A 545 51.36 0.48 61.54
N GLN A 546 51.72 1.59 62.19
CA GLN A 546 50.89 2.28 63.17
C GLN A 546 49.79 3.09 62.50
N LYS A 547 50.11 3.88 61.45
CA LYS A 547 49.08 4.55 60.62
C LYS A 547 48.12 3.55 59.98
N GLN A 548 48.62 2.40 59.52
CA GLN A 548 47.80 1.32 59.00
C GLN A 548 46.91 0.68 60.08
N ALA A 549 47.41 0.54 61.32
CA ALA A 549 46.63 0.01 62.44
C ALA A 549 45.52 1.00 62.87
N GLU A 550 45.81 2.30 62.90
CA GLU A 550 44.85 3.36 63.20
C GLU A 550 43.75 3.45 62.14
N LEU A 551 44.12 3.42 60.85
CA LEU A 551 43.16 3.38 59.74
C LEU A 551 42.25 2.15 59.81
N ARG A 552 42.83 0.95 60.03
CA ARG A 552 42.03 -0.28 60.22
C ARG A 552 41.12 -0.20 61.44
N GLY A 553 41.59 0.43 62.52
CA GLY A 553 40.79 0.70 63.72
C GLY A 553 39.59 1.60 63.41
N ALA A 554 39.83 2.74 62.77
CA ALA A 554 38.79 3.70 62.37
C ALA A 554 37.76 3.10 61.40
N LEU A 555 38.22 2.33 60.42
CA LEU A 555 37.37 1.61 59.47
C LEU A 555 36.46 0.57 60.13
N ASN A 556 36.95 -0.11 61.16
CA ASN A 556 36.18 -1.10 61.91
C ASN A 556 35.17 -0.43 62.86
N VAL A 557 35.55 0.66 63.53
CA VAL A 557 34.66 1.39 64.46
C VAL A 557 33.55 2.12 63.72
N SER A 558 33.84 2.70 62.55
CA SER A 558 32.85 3.38 61.70
C SER A 558 31.88 2.43 61.00
N GLY A 559 32.12 1.11 61.05
CA GLY A 559 31.35 0.11 60.31
C GLY A 559 31.61 0.09 58.80
N ARG A 560 32.41 1.02 58.26
CA ARG A 560 32.70 1.13 56.82
C ARG A 560 33.45 -0.08 56.27
N TYR A 561 34.32 -0.71 57.08
CA TYR A 561 34.98 -1.97 56.70
C TYR A 561 33.98 -3.09 56.38
N PHE A 562 32.90 -3.18 57.16
CA PHE A 562 31.84 -4.17 56.91
C PHE A 562 31.05 -3.83 55.65
N THR A 563 30.76 -2.55 55.42
CA THR A 563 30.10 -2.06 54.19
C THR A 563 30.91 -2.41 52.94
N TYR A 564 32.23 -2.21 52.96
CA TYR A 564 33.11 -2.59 51.84
C TYR A 564 33.11 -4.09 51.58
N LYS A 565 33.17 -4.88 52.66
CA LYS A 565 33.10 -6.34 52.55
C LYS A 565 31.80 -6.80 51.88
N GLU A 566 30.66 -6.20 52.23
CA GLU A 566 29.35 -6.58 51.67
C GLU A 566 29.15 -6.09 50.22
N GLN A 567 29.72 -4.93 49.86
CA GLN A 567 29.76 -4.43 48.48
C GLN A 567 30.60 -5.35 47.56
N LEU A 568 31.81 -5.73 48.00
CA LEU A 568 32.68 -6.65 47.25
C LEU A 568 32.08 -8.05 47.10
N LYS A 569 31.33 -8.53 48.11
CA LYS A 569 30.73 -9.87 48.09
C LYS A 569 29.86 -10.09 46.85
N HIS A 570 29.04 -9.12 46.46
CA HIS A 570 28.16 -9.24 45.30
C HIS A 570 28.96 -9.31 43.99
N ALA A 571 29.99 -8.47 43.84
CA ALA A 571 30.88 -8.49 42.68
C ALA A 571 31.69 -9.80 42.60
N VAL A 572 32.20 -10.30 43.73
CA VAL A 572 32.92 -11.58 43.81
C VAL A 572 32.02 -12.77 43.48
N VAL A 573 30.77 -12.79 43.96
CA VAL A 573 29.79 -13.82 43.59
C VAL A 573 29.49 -13.80 42.09
N ARG A 574 29.39 -12.61 41.49
CA ARG A 574 29.28 -12.47 40.03
C ARG A 574 30.50 -13.03 39.31
N ILE A 575 31.73 -12.75 39.77
CA ILE A 575 32.95 -13.34 39.20
C ILE A 575 32.93 -14.87 39.30
N VAL A 576 32.58 -15.43 40.45
CA VAL A 576 32.52 -16.89 40.65
C VAL A 576 31.52 -17.55 39.69
N ARG A 577 30.35 -16.95 39.51
CA ARG A 577 29.29 -17.44 38.62
C ARG A 577 29.61 -17.24 37.14
N ASP A 578 30.03 -16.03 36.76
CA ASP A 578 30.07 -15.60 35.34
C ASP A 578 31.46 -15.79 34.71
N LYS A 579 32.55 -15.63 35.48
CA LYS A 579 33.94 -15.80 35.00
C LYS A 579 34.49 -17.19 35.33
N MET A 580 34.27 -17.67 36.55
CA MET A 580 34.76 -18.99 37.00
C MET A 580 33.77 -20.13 36.73
N GLN A 581 32.56 -19.82 36.26
CA GLN A 581 31.50 -20.75 35.83
C GLN A 581 31.14 -21.84 36.87
N HIS A 582 31.38 -21.59 38.15
CA HIS A 582 31.09 -22.56 39.20
C HIS A 582 29.75 -22.23 39.86
N THR A 583 28.75 -23.10 39.65
CA THR A 583 27.39 -22.93 40.20
C THR A 583 26.98 -24.06 41.15
N GLU A 584 27.77 -25.13 41.22
CA GLU A 584 27.51 -26.29 42.07
C GLU A 584 28.17 -26.17 43.45
N PRO A 585 27.57 -26.75 44.52
CA PRO A 585 28.21 -26.82 45.83
C PRO A 585 29.34 -27.87 45.86
N PHE A 586 30.45 -27.54 46.51
CA PHE A 586 31.59 -28.45 46.65
C PHE A 586 31.23 -29.63 47.57
N THR A 587 31.50 -30.85 47.10
CA THR A 587 31.31 -32.10 47.88
C THR A 587 32.55 -32.50 48.69
N ASN A 588 33.74 -32.02 48.31
CA ASN A 588 35.01 -32.37 48.94
C ASN A 588 35.69 -31.12 49.55
N PRO A 589 36.07 -31.12 50.85
CA PRO A 589 36.69 -29.96 51.50
C PRO A 589 38.06 -29.59 50.91
N GLN A 590 38.80 -30.52 50.31
CA GLN A 590 40.09 -30.23 49.67
C GLN A 590 39.92 -29.46 48.35
N GLU A 591 38.88 -29.76 47.59
CA GLU A 591 38.54 -29.08 46.33
C GLU A 591 38.06 -27.65 46.59
N LEU A 592 37.28 -27.45 47.66
CA LEU A 592 36.87 -26.11 48.11
C LEU A 592 38.09 -25.25 48.47
N GLN A 593 39.06 -25.79 49.21
CA GLN A 593 40.27 -25.04 49.61
C GLN A 593 41.15 -24.69 48.40
N ALA A 594 41.27 -25.60 47.44
CA ALA A 594 41.99 -25.35 46.18
C ALA A 594 41.30 -24.26 45.34
N PHE A 595 39.97 -24.30 45.26
CA PHE A 595 39.18 -23.29 44.55
C PHE A 595 39.27 -21.91 45.22
N ILE A 596 39.15 -21.82 46.54
CA ILE A 596 39.31 -20.57 47.30
C ILE A 596 40.70 -19.96 47.05
N SER A 597 41.74 -20.80 47.07
CA SER A 597 43.11 -20.34 46.83
C SER A 597 43.28 -19.77 45.41
N LYS A 598 42.68 -20.43 44.41
CA LYS A 598 42.67 -19.96 43.02
C LYS A 598 41.86 -18.65 42.86
N LEU A 599 40.68 -18.57 43.49
CA LEU A 599 39.85 -17.36 43.48
C LEU A 599 40.58 -16.19 44.15
N TYR A 600 41.25 -16.43 45.28
CA TYR A 600 42.01 -15.41 45.98
C TYR A 600 43.13 -14.83 45.11
N VAL A 601 43.94 -15.69 44.47
CA VAL A 601 45.00 -15.23 43.55
C VAL A 601 44.42 -14.39 42.42
N TYR A 602 43.32 -14.84 41.82
CA TYR A 602 42.65 -14.13 40.74
C TYR A 602 42.11 -12.76 41.16
N LEU A 603 41.36 -12.69 42.28
CA LEU A 603 40.81 -11.42 42.77
C LEU A 603 41.90 -10.42 43.15
N VAL A 604 43.02 -10.90 43.68
CA VAL A 604 44.17 -10.05 44.01
C VAL A 604 44.82 -9.50 42.74
N GLU A 605 44.97 -10.31 41.69
CA GLU A 605 45.52 -9.86 40.41
C GLU A 605 44.66 -8.78 39.76
N GLU A 606 43.35 -9.02 39.62
CA GLU A 606 42.39 -8.04 39.07
C GLU A 606 42.30 -6.77 39.95
N MET A 607 42.45 -6.89 41.27
CA MET A 607 42.50 -5.72 42.15
C MET A 607 43.72 -4.83 41.87
N HIS A 608 44.89 -5.41 41.61
CA HIS A 608 46.07 -4.62 41.25
C HIS A 608 45.90 -3.96 39.87
N ILE A 609 45.22 -4.62 38.94
CA ILE A 609 44.90 -4.02 37.63
C ILE A 609 43.99 -2.80 37.84
N ALA A 610 42.89 -2.95 38.60
CA ALA A 610 41.95 -1.86 38.88
C ALA A 610 42.59 -0.65 39.59
N LEU A 611 43.49 -0.90 40.57
CA LEU A 611 44.20 0.16 41.31
C LEU A 611 45.26 0.87 40.46
N ASN A 612 45.84 0.19 39.47
CA ASN A 612 46.78 0.81 38.55
C ASN A 612 46.04 1.66 37.51
N GLU A 613 44.90 1.22 37.00
CA GLU A 613 44.07 1.96 36.01
C GLU A 613 43.52 3.27 36.59
N THR A 614 43.11 3.28 37.85
CA THR A 614 42.57 4.47 38.56
C THR A 614 43.64 5.52 38.89
N SER A 615 44.90 5.11 39.04
CA SER A 615 46.01 6.02 39.33
C SER A 615 46.42 6.92 38.15
N ASP A 616 46.08 6.52 36.91
CA ASP A 616 46.37 7.30 35.69
C ASP A 616 45.28 8.32 35.33
N ASP A 617 44.11 8.31 35.99
CA ASP A 617 42.91 9.03 35.56
C ASP A 617 42.67 10.40 36.26
N VAL A 618 43.70 10.99 36.89
CA VAL A 618 43.60 12.28 37.63
C VAL A 618 43.52 13.52 36.70
N SER A 619 42.99 13.38 35.47
CA SER A 619 42.77 14.51 34.56
C SER A 619 41.43 14.49 33.84
N ASN A 620 40.35 14.12 34.52
CA ASN A 620 39.01 14.43 34.05
C ASN A 620 38.15 14.92 35.21
N ASP A 621 38.16 16.24 35.41
CA ASP A 621 37.03 16.95 36.04
C ASP A 621 35.78 16.64 35.21
N SER A 622 35.03 15.62 35.62
CA SER A 622 33.70 15.36 35.07
C SER A 622 32.76 16.44 35.61
N LEU A 623 32.62 17.50 34.81
CA LEU A 623 31.43 18.34 34.86
C LEU A 623 30.22 17.41 34.86
N THR A 624 29.36 17.58 35.85
CA THR A 624 28.17 16.76 36.07
C THR A 624 27.35 16.71 34.78
N GLU A 625 27.41 15.60 34.04
CA GLU A 625 26.67 15.43 32.78
C GLU A 625 25.17 15.56 33.09
N ILE A 626 24.52 16.57 32.53
CA ILE A 626 23.07 16.75 32.62
C ILE A 626 22.43 15.56 31.90
N GLN A 627 21.83 14.64 32.64
CA GLN A 627 21.17 13.46 32.09
C GLN A 627 19.78 13.82 31.53
N LEU A 628 19.75 14.51 30.39
CA LEU A 628 18.50 14.71 29.62
C LEU A 628 17.98 13.38 29.09
N SER A 629 16.66 13.19 28.97
CA SER A 629 16.12 11.99 28.31
C SER A 629 16.22 12.09 26.77
N ALA A 630 16.16 10.96 26.07
CA ALA A 630 16.15 10.95 24.60
C ALA A 630 14.92 11.71 24.02
N SER A 631 13.77 11.64 24.68
CA SER A 631 12.58 12.40 24.26
C SER A 631 12.76 13.91 24.44
N GLN A 632 13.41 14.34 25.54
CA GLN A 632 13.74 15.74 25.78
C GLN A 632 14.75 16.28 24.77
N LEU A 633 15.83 15.53 24.50
CA LEU A 633 16.81 15.91 23.48
C LEU A 633 16.17 16.06 22.10
N ARG A 634 15.26 15.15 21.74
CA ARG A 634 14.50 15.24 20.48
C ARG A 634 13.62 16.48 20.43
N HIS A 635 12.94 16.79 21.54
CA HIS A 635 12.13 17.99 21.64
C HIS A 635 12.97 19.26 21.51
N PHE A 636 14.13 19.34 22.19
CA PHE A 636 15.05 20.48 22.09
C PHE A 636 15.67 20.62 20.71
N ALA A 637 15.97 19.51 20.02
CA ALA A 637 16.43 19.56 18.63
C ALA A 637 15.36 20.14 17.69
N ARG A 638 14.07 19.79 17.88
CA ARG A 638 12.95 20.36 17.13
C ARG A 638 12.72 21.83 17.46
N GLU A 639 12.78 22.20 18.74
CA GLU A 639 12.71 23.60 19.18
C GLU A 639 13.81 24.44 18.51
N ALA A 640 15.07 23.98 18.56
CA ALA A 640 16.20 24.66 17.93
C ALA A 640 16.05 24.80 16.41
N ASN A 641 15.48 23.81 15.72
CA ASN A 641 15.16 23.94 14.29
C ASN A 641 14.12 25.03 14.02
N LEU A 642 13.13 25.18 14.90
CA LEU A 642 12.05 26.17 14.75
C LEU A 642 12.47 27.59 15.14
N THR A 643 13.46 27.74 16.05
CA THR A 643 14.05 29.02 16.42
C THR A 643 15.13 29.49 15.44
N GLY A 644 15.68 28.57 14.64
CA GLY A 644 16.73 28.83 13.66
C GLY A 644 18.15 28.60 14.19
N ASP A 645 18.29 28.05 15.40
CA ASP A 645 19.57 27.73 16.05
C ASP A 645 20.12 26.38 15.58
N TYR A 646 20.41 26.29 14.28
CA TYR A 646 20.77 25.03 13.63
C TYR A 646 22.02 24.36 14.21
N GLN A 647 22.98 25.14 14.74
CA GLN A 647 24.20 24.60 15.34
C GLN A 647 23.90 23.78 16.62
N GLN A 648 22.97 24.27 17.43
CA GLN A 648 22.56 23.61 18.67
C GLN A 648 21.72 22.37 18.36
N ALA A 649 20.86 22.44 17.33
CA ALA A 649 20.11 21.27 16.85
C ALA A 649 21.04 20.12 16.44
N VAL A 650 22.14 20.40 15.72
CA VAL A 650 23.15 19.39 15.34
C VAL A 650 23.76 18.72 16.57
N GLN A 651 24.09 19.49 17.62
CA GLN A 651 24.67 18.93 18.85
C GLN A 651 23.69 17.97 19.54
N TYR A 652 22.41 18.34 19.64
CA TYR A 652 21.39 17.46 20.21
C TYR A 652 21.18 16.17 19.40
N TYR A 653 21.17 16.25 18.06
CA TYR A 653 21.09 15.06 17.22
C TYR A 653 22.34 14.18 17.31
N GLN A 654 23.53 14.78 17.39
CA GLN A 654 24.77 14.04 17.60
C GLN A 654 24.74 13.27 18.93
N GLU A 655 24.30 13.93 20.00
CA GLU A 655 24.17 13.31 21.31
C GLU A 655 23.16 12.15 21.31
N LEU A 656 22.00 12.33 20.64
CA LEU A 656 21.01 11.27 20.47
C LEU A 656 21.58 10.03 19.77
N VAL A 657 22.31 10.23 18.67
CA VAL A 657 22.90 9.13 17.88
C VAL A 657 24.03 8.43 18.64
N VAL A 658 24.80 9.16 19.46
CA VAL A 658 25.86 8.58 20.30
C VAL A 658 25.27 7.75 21.44
N ARG A 659 24.20 8.23 22.08
CA ARG A 659 23.52 7.53 23.18
C ARG A 659 22.80 6.26 22.73
N GLU A 660 22.13 6.32 21.58
CA GLU A 660 21.37 5.20 21.03
C GLU A 660 21.77 4.88 19.58
N PRO A 661 22.94 4.22 19.35
CA PRO A 661 23.44 3.94 18.00
C PRO A 661 22.62 2.91 17.22
N SER A 662 21.73 2.17 17.89
CA SER A 662 20.91 1.10 17.30
C SER A 662 19.57 1.60 16.75
N GLU A 663 19.16 2.83 17.06
CA GLU A 663 17.85 3.34 16.68
C GLU A 663 17.94 4.16 15.38
N PRO A 664 17.36 3.69 14.25
CA PRO A 664 17.44 4.38 12.97
C PRO A 664 16.60 5.67 12.93
N SER A 665 15.57 5.80 13.77
CA SER A 665 14.70 6.97 13.80
C SER A 665 15.46 8.27 14.12
N HIS A 666 16.47 8.21 15.00
CA HIS A 666 17.28 9.38 15.34
C HIS A 666 18.14 9.86 14.16
N LYS A 667 18.74 8.92 13.42
CA LYS A 667 19.49 9.25 12.19
C LYS A 667 18.58 9.77 11.09
N PHE A 668 17.36 9.24 10.99
CA PHE A 668 16.34 9.76 10.07
C PHE A 668 15.99 11.21 10.40
N GLU A 669 15.64 11.53 11.65
CA GLU A 669 15.31 12.90 12.06
C GLU A 669 16.50 13.87 11.84
N TRP A 670 17.72 13.41 12.08
CA TRP A 670 18.93 14.18 11.78
C TRP A 670 19.14 14.42 10.27
N GLY A 671 18.84 13.41 9.45
CA GLY A 671 18.80 13.55 7.99
C GLY A 671 17.77 14.58 7.54
N SER A 672 16.56 14.56 8.10
CA SER A 672 15.50 15.54 7.81
C SER A 672 15.90 16.97 8.19
N HIS A 673 16.69 17.13 9.25
CA HIS A 673 17.31 18.42 9.60
C HIS A 673 18.31 18.89 8.53
N TYR A 674 19.16 18.03 7.99
CA TYR A 674 20.05 18.43 6.89
C TYR A 674 19.29 18.77 5.60
N VAL A 675 18.16 18.12 5.33
CA VAL A 675 17.25 18.53 4.25
C VAL A 675 16.71 19.94 4.48
N LEU A 676 16.35 20.30 5.73
CA LEU A 676 15.92 21.66 6.10
C LEU A 676 17.00 22.71 5.82
N ILE A 677 18.26 22.42 6.17
CA ILE A 677 19.40 23.31 5.92
C ILE A 677 19.71 23.42 4.42
N GLY A 678 19.31 22.43 3.61
CA GLY A 678 19.65 22.31 2.20
C GLY A 678 20.96 21.55 1.94
N ASP A 679 21.53 20.89 2.95
CA ASP A 679 22.71 20.02 2.79
C ASP A 679 22.25 18.58 2.44
N TYR A 680 21.86 18.39 1.17
CA TYR A 680 21.33 17.11 0.69
C TYR A 680 22.36 15.96 0.74
N MET A 681 23.66 16.26 0.72
CA MET A 681 24.71 15.24 0.77
C MET A 681 24.81 14.61 2.14
N LYS A 682 24.87 15.43 3.21
CA LYS A 682 24.83 14.90 4.58
C LYS A 682 23.49 14.24 4.91
N ALA A 683 22.39 14.76 4.36
CA ALA A 683 21.09 14.12 4.49
C ALA A 683 21.10 12.70 3.89
N LYS A 684 21.65 12.54 2.68
CA LYS A 684 21.79 11.23 2.03
C LYS A 684 22.61 10.26 2.89
N GLU A 685 23.74 10.71 3.44
CA GLU A 685 24.56 9.90 4.35
C GLU A 685 23.77 9.46 5.57
N CYS A 686 23.04 10.37 6.23
CA CYS A 686 22.22 10.05 7.41
C CYS A 686 21.12 9.03 7.10
N PHE A 687 20.43 9.16 5.95
CA PHE A 687 19.40 8.19 5.56
C PHE A 687 20.00 6.84 5.16
N HIS A 688 21.13 6.83 4.44
CA HIS A 688 21.87 5.60 4.14
C HIS A 688 22.31 4.89 5.42
N ASP A 689 22.79 5.65 6.40
CA ASP A 689 23.17 5.16 7.70
C ASP A 689 21.99 4.59 8.50
N ALA A 690 20.80 5.19 8.41
CA ALA A 690 19.60 4.66 9.02
C ALA A 690 19.19 3.32 8.37
N VAL A 691 19.29 3.21 7.04
CA VAL A 691 19.03 1.96 6.29
C VAL A 691 20.10 0.89 6.58
N SER A 692 21.36 1.29 6.79
CA SER A 692 22.44 0.36 7.13
C SER A 692 22.25 -0.26 8.52
N ILE A 693 21.64 0.48 9.46
CA ILE A 693 21.21 -0.04 10.77
C ILE A 693 20.00 -0.96 10.60
N GLN A 694 18.93 -0.47 9.97
CA GLN A 694 17.71 -1.22 9.72
C GLN A 694 17.29 -1.15 8.25
N GLN A 695 17.53 -2.24 7.53
CA GLN A 695 17.25 -2.39 6.09
C GLN A 695 15.76 -2.32 5.73
N ALA A 696 14.88 -2.41 6.74
CA ALA A 696 13.42 -2.32 6.59
C ALA A 696 12.84 -1.02 7.20
N HIS A 697 13.66 -0.01 7.48
CA HIS A 697 13.16 1.27 7.99
C HIS A 697 12.48 2.07 6.86
N GLN A 698 11.15 2.00 6.81
CA GLN A 698 10.34 2.53 5.70
C GLN A 698 10.50 4.04 5.47
N PRO A 699 10.51 4.93 6.48
CA PRO A 699 10.70 6.37 6.27
C PRO A 699 12.04 6.72 5.62
N SER A 700 13.13 6.07 6.04
CA SER A 700 14.45 6.30 5.43
C SER A 700 14.52 5.80 4.00
N LEU A 701 13.92 4.66 3.68
CA LEU A 701 13.85 4.17 2.30
C LEU A 701 13.07 5.13 1.39
N MET A 702 11.94 5.66 1.89
CA MET A 702 11.18 6.69 1.16
C MET A 702 12.02 7.95 0.92
N MET A 703 12.78 8.42 1.92
CA MET A 703 13.65 9.60 1.74
C MET A 703 14.88 9.34 0.88
N CYS A 704 15.48 8.15 0.92
CA CYS A 704 16.49 7.74 -0.05
C CYS A 704 15.92 7.76 -1.49
N GLY A 705 14.69 7.28 -1.67
CA GLY A 705 13.98 7.34 -2.95
C GLY A 705 13.74 8.77 -3.42
N VAL A 706 13.26 9.64 -2.54
CA VAL A 706 13.01 11.07 -2.83
C VAL A 706 14.30 11.83 -3.16
N LEU A 707 15.37 11.66 -2.38
CA LEU A 707 16.66 12.28 -2.70
C LEU A 707 17.21 11.74 -4.03
N ALA A 708 17.07 10.44 -4.31
CA ALA A 708 17.47 9.86 -5.59
C ALA A 708 16.64 10.43 -6.77
N MET A 709 15.35 10.70 -6.59
CA MET A 709 14.53 11.42 -7.58
C MET A 709 15.04 12.85 -7.80
N MET A 710 15.35 13.58 -6.73
CA MET A 710 15.90 14.95 -6.83
C MET A 710 17.27 14.97 -7.53
N PHE A 711 18.06 13.91 -7.42
CA PHE A 711 19.33 13.72 -8.13
C PHE A 711 19.18 13.05 -9.52
N GLU A 712 17.95 12.82 -10.01
CA GLU A 712 17.67 12.15 -11.29
C GLU A 712 18.21 10.70 -11.40
N HIS A 713 18.50 10.05 -10.28
CA HIS A 713 18.93 8.65 -10.21
C HIS A 713 17.72 7.71 -10.14
N TYR A 714 16.91 7.69 -11.20
CA TYR A 714 15.61 7.02 -11.20
C TYR A 714 15.64 5.51 -10.90
N LYS A 715 16.72 4.79 -11.29
CA LYS A 715 16.86 3.35 -11.03
C LYS A 715 17.06 3.04 -9.53
N GLU A 716 17.87 3.86 -8.85
CA GLU A 716 18.06 3.76 -7.41
C GLU A 716 16.77 4.12 -6.68
N ALA A 717 16.11 5.21 -7.13
CA ALA A 717 14.83 5.64 -6.58
C ALA A 717 13.76 4.54 -6.68
N GLN A 718 13.62 3.90 -7.84
CA GLN A 718 12.70 2.79 -8.05
C GLN A 718 12.98 1.64 -7.07
N THR A 719 14.24 1.27 -6.90
CA THR A 719 14.63 0.18 -6.00
C THR A 719 14.25 0.47 -4.54
N PHE A 720 14.51 1.70 -4.06
CA PHE A 720 14.18 2.08 -2.69
C PHE A 720 12.66 2.19 -2.47
N LEU A 721 11.92 2.78 -3.42
CA LEU A 721 10.47 2.95 -3.32
C LEU A 721 9.71 1.63 -3.47
N GLU A 722 10.10 0.76 -4.41
CA GLU A 722 9.55 -0.60 -4.51
C GLU A 722 9.81 -1.41 -3.24
N ARG A 723 10.98 -1.25 -2.61
CA ARG A 723 11.25 -1.90 -1.32
C ARG A 723 10.33 -1.36 -0.22
N ALA A 724 10.07 -0.04 -0.21
CA ALA A 724 9.24 0.62 0.78
C ALA A 724 7.75 0.24 0.69
N THR A 725 7.23 -0.04 -0.51
CA THR A 725 5.83 -0.49 -0.70
C THR A 725 5.59 -1.93 -0.21
N GLN A 726 6.65 -2.74 -0.11
CA GLN A 726 6.59 -4.13 0.35
C GLN A 726 6.82 -4.30 1.86
N ILE A 727 7.06 -3.22 2.61
CA ILE A 727 7.18 -3.27 4.08
C ILE A 727 5.78 -3.19 4.69
N ASP A 728 5.50 -4.08 5.64
CA ASP A 728 4.25 -4.10 6.41
C ASP A 728 4.37 -3.20 7.66
N PRO A 729 3.43 -2.27 7.94
CA PRO A 729 2.22 -1.95 7.18
C PRO A 729 2.48 -1.24 5.83
N PRO A 730 1.71 -1.57 4.77
CA PRO A 730 1.86 -0.91 3.47
C PRO A 730 1.57 0.58 3.60
N SER A 731 2.51 1.40 3.11
CA SER A 731 2.40 2.86 3.18
C SER A 731 1.73 3.43 1.94
N VAL A 732 0.68 4.22 2.15
CA VAL A 732 0.01 5.03 1.12
C VAL A 732 1.03 5.96 0.45
N VAL A 733 1.88 6.59 1.26
CA VAL A 733 2.93 7.54 0.83
C VAL A 733 3.94 6.85 -0.09
N ALA A 734 4.39 5.63 0.26
CA ALA A 734 5.36 4.90 -0.56
C ALA A 734 4.82 4.61 -1.98
N TRP A 735 3.55 4.21 -2.09
CA TRP A 735 2.91 3.98 -3.38
C TRP A 735 2.70 5.26 -4.19
N THR A 736 2.31 6.36 -3.54
CA THR A 736 2.18 7.66 -4.24
C THR A 736 3.53 8.16 -4.74
N LEU A 737 4.60 8.05 -3.94
CA LEU A 737 5.95 8.39 -4.38
C LEU A 737 6.42 7.54 -5.57
N LEU A 738 6.10 6.24 -5.58
CA LEU A 738 6.37 5.36 -6.72
C LEU A 738 5.57 5.79 -7.97
N GLY A 739 4.33 6.22 -7.80
CA GLY A 739 3.51 6.77 -8.90
C GLY A 739 4.10 8.05 -9.50
N LEU A 740 4.52 8.99 -8.65
CA LEU A 740 5.20 10.23 -9.06
C LEU A 740 6.53 9.95 -9.77
N LEU A 741 7.28 8.93 -9.34
CA LEU A 741 8.49 8.48 -10.02
C LEU A 741 8.17 8.01 -11.45
N HIS A 742 7.19 7.10 -11.62
CA HIS A 742 6.83 6.60 -12.95
C HIS A 742 6.25 7.70 -13.85
N GLU A 743 5.55 8.68 -13.28
CA GLU A 743 5.08 9.84 -14.03
C GLU A 743 6.26 10.70 -14.52
N SER A 744 7.29 10.91 -13.68
CA SER A 744 8.52 11.60 -14.10
C SER A 744 9.28 10.86 -15.22
N GLN A 745 9.11 9.54 -15.30
CA GLN A 745 9.66 8.68 -16.36
C GLN A 745 8.73 8.54 -17.59
N ASN A 746 7.54 9.15 -17.58
CA ASN A 746 6.50 9.03 -18.61
C ASN A 746 5.92 7.60 -18.78
N GLU A 747 5.95 6.80 -17.71
CA GLU A 747 5.40 5.43 -17.66
C GLU A 747 3.97 5.43 -17.11
N SER A 748 3.01 5.94 -17.90
CA SER A 748 1.61 6.17 -17.48
C SER A 748 0.93 4.94 -16.85
N ILE A 749 1.15 3.73 -17.38
CA ILE A 749 0.47 2.51 -16.92
C ILE A 749 0.93 2.13 -15.50
N LEU A 750 2.23 2.24 -15.22
CA LEU A 750 2.78 1.93 -13.90
C LEU A 750 2.47 3.02 -12.88
N ALA A 751 2.42 4.29 -13.31
CA ALA A 751 1.96 5.39 -12.48
C ALA A 751 0.50 5.19 -12.02
N GLU A 752 -0.41 4.89 -12.97
CA GLU A 752 -1.82 4.59 -12.67
C GLU A 752 -1.95 3.44 -11.67
N ARG A 753 -1.19 2.36 -11.86
CA ARG A 753 -1.16 1.24 -10.91
C ARG A 753 -0.82 1.73 -9.50
N ALA A 754 0.29 2.45 -9.37
CA ALA A 754 0.80 2.87 -8.08
C ALA A 754 -0.22 3.78 -7.36
N PHE A 755 -0.90 4.66 -8.10
CA PHE A 755 -1.98 5.47 -7.54
C PHE A 755 -3.22 4.66 -7.17
N LEU A 756 -3.62 3.67 -7.97
CA LEU A 756 -4.74 2.77 -7.65
C LEU A 756 -4.46 1.96 -6.38
N GLU A 757 -3.27 1.38 -6.25
CA GLU A 757 -2.84 0.68 -5.05
C GLU A 757 -2.82 1.61 -3.84
N ALA A 758 -2.32 2.83 -4.00
CA ALA A 758 -2.33 3.81 -2.92
C ALA A 758 -3.76 4.19 -2.47
N ARG A 759 -4.72 4.34 -3.39
CA ARG A 759 -6.16 4.53 -3.05
C ARG A 759 -6.73 3.32 -2.33
N SER A 760 -6.37 2.11 -2.77
CA SER A 760 -6.80 0.87 -2.13
C SER A 760 -6.31 0.81 -0.68
N GLN A 761 -5.03 1.10 -0.43
CA GLN A 761 -4.46 1.14 0.92
C GLN A 761 -5.09 2.23 1.80
N LEU A 762 -5.41 3.40 1.23
CA LEU A 762 -6.08 4.47 1.95
C LEU A 762 -7.50 4.05 2.38
N ARG A 763 -8.29 3.46 1.48
CA ARG A 763 -9.61 2.91 1.80
C ARG A 763 -9.53 1.84 2.88
N ALA A 764 -8.53 0.96 2.81
CA ALA A 764 -8.31 -0.07 3.83
C ALA A 764 -7.96 0.53 5.21
N LYS A 765 -7.15 1.60 5.23
CA LYS A 765 -6.80 2.35 6.45
C LYS A 765 -8.02 3.07 7.04
N GLU A 766 -8.83 3.70 6.21
CA GLU A 766 -10.08 4.37 6.61
C GLU A 766 -11.10 3.36 7.15
N ALA A 767 -11.26 2.22 6.50
CA ALA A 767 -12.12 1.12 6.97
C ALA A 767 -11.66 0.61 8.34
N LYS A 768 -10.35 0.36 8.54
CA LYS A 768 -9.77 -0.01 9.85
C LYS A 768 -10.01 1.06 10.92
N LYS A 769 -9.95 2.35 10.55
CA LYS A 769 -10.22 3.45 11.47
C LYS A 769 -11.70 3.51 11.85
N GLN A 770 -12.60 3.23 10.92
CA GLN A 770 -14.04 3.12 11.18
C GLN A 770 -14.37 1.92 12.07
N THR A 771 -13.81 0.73 11.80
CA THR A 771 -14.01 -0.44 12.66
C THR A 771 -13.50 -0.18 14.07
N TRP A 772 -12.31 0.43 14.21
CA TRP A 772 -11.77 0.81 15.52
C TRP A 772 -12.66 1.85 16.23
N LYS A 773 -13.15 2.87 15.53
CA LYS A 773 -14.09 3.86 16.10
C LYS A 773 -15.38 3.19 16.58
N GLU A 774 -15.90 2.20 15.85
CA GLU A 774 -17.09 1.44 16.21
C GLU A 774 -16.86 0.50 17.40
N GLU A 775 -15.70 -0.16 17.47
CA GLU A 775 -15.28 -0.98 18.61
C GLU A 775 -15.13 -0.14 19.88
N VAL A 776 -14.40 0.98 19.80
CA VAL A 776 -14.25 1.92 20.93
C VAL A 776 -15.60 2.50 21.36
N LYS A 777 -16.52 2.73 20.41
CA LYS A 777 -17.88 3.18 20.74
C LYS A 777 -18.68 2.09 21.47
N LYS A 778 -18.60 0.83 21.03
CA LYS A 778 -19.23 -0.32 21.70
C LYS A 778 -18.65 -0.56 23.09
N ASP A 779 -17.34 -0.42 23.26
CA ASP A 779 -16.69 -0.57 24.56
C ASP A 779 -17.08 0.56 25.52
N ARG A 780 -17.14 1.81 25.02
CA ARG A 780 -17.68 2.94 25.81
C ARG A 780 -19.16 2.80 26.14
N GLU A 781 -19.96 2.16 25.29
CA GLU A 781 -21.37 1.87 25.56
C GLU A 781 -21.52 0.77 26.61
N LYS A 782 -20.68 -0.28 26.58
CA LYS A 782 -20.60 -1.31 27.63
C LYS A 782 -20.13 -0.73 28.98
N ASP A 783 -19.12 0.12 28.98
CA ASP A 783 -18.63 0.78 30.20
C ASP A 783 -19.72 1.68 30.82
N LYS A 784 -20.58 2.28 29.98
CA LYS A 784 -21.76 3.06 30.41
C LYS A 784 -22.91 2.20 30.93
N GLU A 785 -23.10 1.00 30.40
CA GLU A 785 -24.08 0.03 30.92
C GLU A 785 -23.62 -0.54 32.27
N GLU A 786 -22.34 -0.90 32.42
CA GLU A 786 -21.78 -1.39 33.69
C GLU A 786 -21.75 -0.31 34.79
N THR A 787 -21.55 0.96 34.44
CA THR A 787 -21.63 2.07 35.40
C THR A 787 -23.07 2.38 35.81
N ASN A 788 -24.03 2.30 34.88
CA ASN A 788 -25.46 2.41 35.21
C ASN A 788 -25.98 1.24 36.04
N GLU A 789 -25.45 0.02 35.87
CA GLU A 789 -25.80 -1.13 36.72
C GLU A 789 -25.23 -1.00 38.12
N LYS A 790 -24.02 -0.42 38.27
CA LYS A 790 -23.43 -0.11 39.58
C LYS A 790 -24.15 1.02 40.31
N GLU A 791 -24.58 2.07 39.60
CA GLU A 791 -25.39 3.16 40.18
C GLU A 791 -26.80 2.68 40.57
N LYS A 792 -27.41 1.74 39.82
CA LYS A 792 -28.67 1.10 40.21
C LYS A 792 -28.54 0.15 41.41
N GLN A 793 -27.42 -0.54 41.56
CA GLN A 793 -27.18 -1.40 42.73
C GLN A 793 -26.92 -0.59 44.00
N GLU A 794 -26.33 0.61 43.91
CA GLU A 794 -26.17 1.51 45.06
C GLU A 794 -27.46 2.24 45.47
N GLU A 795 -28.40 2.47 44.54
CA GLU A 795 -29.74 3.00 44.87
C GLU A 795 -30.70 1.93 45.44
N GLU A 796 -30.56 0.66 45.07
CA GLU A 796 -31.42 -0.43 45.58
C GLU A 796 -31.09 -0.90 47.01
N GLU A 797 -29.90 -0.60 47.55
CA GLU A 797 -29.56 -0.94 48.95
C GLU A 797 -30.09 0.06 50.00
N LYS A 798 -30.77 1.13 49.60
CA LYS A 798 -31.38 2.13 50.51
C LYS A 798 -32.85 2.42 50.21
N ALA A 799 -33.72 1.42 50.25
CA ALA A 799 -35.14 1.67 50.51
C ALA A 799 -35.88 0.46 51.10
N THR A 800 -36.40 0.59 52.33
CA THR A 800 -37.46 -0.27 52.87
C THR A 800 -38.83 0.43 52.76
N PRO A 801 -39.94 -0.33 52.72
CA PRO A 801 -41.16 0.11 52.03
C PRO A 801 -42.26 0.64 52.97
N ALA A 802 -43.12 1.53 52.44
CA ALA A 802 -44.44 1.80 53.02
C ALA A 802 -45.50 2.08 51.93
N CYS A 803 -46.71 1.61 52.25
CA CYS A 803 -47.85 1.25 51.40
C CYS A 803 -48.61 2.34 50.62
N GLN A 804 -49.09 1.93 49.44
CA GLN A 804 -50.46 1.97 48.87
C GLN A 804 -51.28 3.30 48.86
N SER A 805 -51.53 3.73 47.61
CA SER A 805 -52.63 4.46 46.91
C SER A 805 -54.00 4.69 47.63
N PRO A 806 -54.99 5.48 47.09
CA PRO A 806 -55.19 5.87 45.67
C PRO A 806 -55.85 7.24 45.31
N THR A 807 -55.79 7.55 43.99
CA THR A 807 -56.72 8.30 43.10
C THR A 807 -57.38 9.62 43.53
N VAL A 808 -57.31 10.65 42.66
CA VAL A 808 -58.46 11.40 42.07
C VAL A 808 -57.96 12.46 41.07
N ASP A 809 -58.66 12.54 39.93
CA ASP A 809 -58.60 13.55 38.87
C ASP A 809 -58.70 15.01 39.37
N GLN A 810 -58.03 15.94 38.65
CA GLN A 810 -58.65 17.14 38.05
C GLN A 810 -57.60 18.10 37.45
N ASN A 811 -57.70 18.34 36.14
CA ASN A 811 -57.39 19.65 35.55
C ASN A 811 -58.63 20.56 35.71
N PRO A 812 -58.46 21.89 35.75
CA PRO A 812 -58.82 22.63 34.55
C PRO A 812 -57.98 23.88 34.24
N LYS A 813 -58.02 24.22 32.93
CA LYS A 813 -57.53 25.42 32.24
C LYS A 813 -58.20 26.72 32.72
N CYS A 814 -57.54 27.85 32.42
CA CYS A 814 -58.11 29.10 31.90
C CYS A 814 -56.94 30.01 31.41
N ALA A 815 -57.03 30.88 30.40
CA ALA A 815 -58.00 31.14 29.34
C ALA A 815 -57.36 32.16 28.36
N ASP A 816 -57.92 32.21 27.15
CA ASP A 816 -57.49 32.91 25.93
C ASP A 816 -57.59 34.46 25.93
N GLN A 817 -56.95 35.10 24.94
CA GLN A 817 -57.61 36.03 24.00
C GLN A 817 -56.74 36.40 22.75
N ASP A 818 -57.12 35.80 21.61
CA ASP A 818 -57.51 36.38 20.30
C ASP A 818 -56.72 37.45 19.51
N ALA A 819 -56.34 37.04 18.28
CA ALA A 819 -56.84 37.51 16.96
C ALA A 819 -55.85 38.14 15.94
N GLY A 820 -55.80 37.52 14.75
CA GLY A 820 -55.33 38.13 13.49
C GLY A 820 -54.79 37.13 12.45
N ALA A 821 -55.67 36.54 11.62
CA ALA A 821 -55.37 35.53 10.60
C ALA A 821 -55.04 36.11 9.21
N GLN A 822 -54.19 35.41 8.43
CA GLN A 822 -54.36 35.14 6.99
C GLN A 822 -53.53 33.92 6.54
N GLU A 823 -54.00 33.26 5.47
CA GLU A 823 -53.95 31.81 5.20
C GLU A 823 -52.74 31.28 4.36
N THR A 824 -52.23 30.09 4.76
CA THR A 824 -51.67 28.87 4.07
C THR A 824 -51.11 28.88 2.61
N PRO A 825 -50.25 27.92 2.13
CA PRO A 825 -50.08 26.49 2.54
C PRO A 825 -48.59 25.97 2.55
N PRO A 826 -48.31 24.66 2.77
CA PRO A 826 -47.10 24.18 3.45
C PRO A 826 -45.96 23.76 2.52
N ALA A 827 -44.71 24.01 2.94
CA ALA A 827 -43.52 23.40 2.35
C ALA A 827 -42.49 23.05 3.43
N GLN A 828 -42.30 21.73 3.58
CA GLN A 828 -41.03 21.03 3.82
C GLN A 828 -40.15 21.53 4.97
N SER A 829 -40.22 20.80 6.07
CA SER A 829 -39.23 20.74 7.14
C SER A 829 -37.87 20.29 6.60
N VAL A 830 -36.99 21.25 6.31
CA VAL A 830 -35.55 21.01 6.22
C VAL A 830 -35.01 20.98 7.64
N SER A 831 -34.76 19.78 8.16
CA SER A 831 -33.94 19.53 9.33
C SER A 831 -33.00 18.37 9.05
N SER A 832 -32.06 18.60 8.11
CA SER A 832 -30.79 17.89 8.12
C SER A 832 -29.80 18.76 8.89
N ARG A 833 -29.57 18.44 10.17
CA ARG A 833 -28.31 18.80 10.83
C ARG A 833 -27.21 18.09 10.03
N SER A 834 -26.49 18.83 9.20
CA SER A 834 -25.24 18.37 8.61
C SER A 834 -24.27 18.07 9.76
N ALA A 835 -23.76 16.84 9.78
CA ALA A 835 -22.57 16.50 10.55
C ALA A 835 -21.39 17.37 10.05
N PRO A 836 -20.41 17.69 10.90
CA PRO A 836 -19.23 18.42 10.47
C PRO A 836 -18.52 17.63 9.37
N SER A 837 -18.19 18.29 8.26
CA SER A 837 -17.48 17.71 7.13
C SER A 837 -16.11 17.21 7.59
N GLU A 838 -15.95 15.90 7.79
CA GLU A 838 -14.62 15.29 7.90
C GLU A 838 -13.86 15.63 6.61
N VAL A 839 -12.68 16.25 6.76
CA VAL A 839 -11.78 16.56 5.65
C VAL A 839 -11.42 15.24 4.96
N SER A 840 -11.90 15.03 3.73
CA SER A 840 -11.59 13.81 2.98
C SER A 840 -10.09 13.78 2.68
N SER A 841 -9.35 12.89 3.35
CA SER A 841 -7.95 12.62 3.04
C SER A 841 -7.85 12.06 1.62
N THR A 842 -7.05 12.71 0.77
CA THR A 842 -6.65 12.13 -0.51
C THR A 842 -5.24 11.55 -0.38
N ILE A 843 -4.89 10.66 -1.29
CA ILE A 843 -3.56 10.03 -1.34
C ILE A 843 -2.42 11.07 -1.37
N CYS A 844 -2.60 12.13 -2.17
CA CYS A 844 -1.61 13.19 -2.29
C CYS A 844 -1.52 14.01 -1.00
N THR A 845 -2.63 14.25 -0.28
CA THR A 845 -2.56 14.99 0.99
C THR A 845 -1.70 14.28 2.04
N GLU A 846 -1.82 12.95 2.22
CA GLU A 846 -0.93 12.21 3.14
C GLU A 846 0.54 12.27 2.70
N THR A 847 0.78 12.18 1.39
CA THR A 847 2.13 12.22 0.81
C THR A 847 2.77 13.59 0.94
N VAL A 848 2.02 14.66 0.65
CA VAL A 848 2.47 16.04 0.79
C VAL A 848 2.74 16.35 2.27
N GLN A 849 1.89 15.90 3.19
CA GLN A 849 2.14 16.05 4.62
C GLN A 849 3.48 15.43 5.03
N PHE A 850 3.76 14.19 4.60
CA PHE A 850 5.04 13.52 4.86
C PHE A 850 6.24 14.28 4.25
N LEU A 851 6.11 14.76 3.00
CA LEU A 851 7.18 15.48 2.32
C LEU A 851 7.46 16.85 2.96
N LEU A 852 6.42 17.56 3.40
CA LEU A 852 6.56 18.84 4.09
C LEU A 852 7.18 18.67 5.48
N GLN A 853 6.79 17.63 6.24
CA GLN A 853 7.41 17.31 7.53
C GLN A 853 8.92 17.01 7.42
N ASN A 854 9.36 16.51 6.26
CA ASN A 854 10.76 16.21 5.98
C ASN A 854 11.43 17.24 5.06
N ASN A 855 10.80 18.39 4.83
CA ASN A 855 11.33 19.53 4.05
C ASN A 855 11.73 19.20 2.60
N ALA A 856 11.14 18.16 1.99
CA ALA A 856 11.36 17.79 0.59
C ALA A 856 10.46 18.63 -0.36
N LEU A 857 10.73 19.94 -0.42
CA LEU A 857 9.84 20.95 -1.03
C LEU A 857 9.58 20.73 -2.53
N GLN A 858 10.55 20.21 -3.30
CA GLN A 858 10.42 20.02 -4.75
C GLN A 858 9.41 18.92 -5.10
N ILE A 859 9.55 17.76 -4.46
CA ILE A 859 8.63 16.63 -4.69
C ILE A 859 7.25 16.94 -4.08
N ALA A 860 7.19 17.71 -2.99
CA ALA A 860 5.92 18.16 -2.42
C ALA A 860 5.12 19.04 -3.39
N GLU A 861 5.79 19.93 -4.14
CA GLU A 861 5.15 20.74 -5.18
C GLU A 861 4.64 19.88 -6.34
N GLN A 862 5.39 18.86 -6.75
CA GLN A 862 4.94 17.90 -7.77
C GLN A 862 3.68 17.16 -7.30
N ALA A 863 3.67 16.64 -6.08
CA ALA A 863 2.51 15.96 -5.51
C ALA A 863 1.29 16.89 -5.38
N LEU A 864 1.49 18.16 -5.01
CA LEU A 864 0.42 19.17 -4.98
C LEU A 864 -0.12 19.48 -6.39
N SER A 865 0.74 19.53 -7.41
CA SER A 865 0.30 19.73 -8.79
C SER A 865 -0.59 18.59 -9.28
N GLN A 866 -0.30 17.35 -8.88
CA GLN A 866 -1.15 16.18 -9.18
C GLN A 866 -2.52 16.24 -8.50
N GLU A 867 -2.56 16.67 -7.25
CA GLU A 867 -3.81 16.86 -6.53
C GLU A 867 -4.73 17.87 -7.23
N LEU A 868 -4.14 18.95 -7.77
CA LEU A 868 -4.89 19.97 -8.52
C LEU A 868 -5.46 19.40 -9.84
N LEU A 869 -4.70 18.55 -10.53
CA LEU A 869 -5.14 17.89 -11.76
C LEU A 869 -6.31 16.93 -11.50
N TRP A 870 -6.26 16.14 -10.43
CA TRP A 870 -7.33 15.18 -10.11
C TRP A 870 -8.61 15.83 -9.58
N SER A 871 -8.48 16.95 -8.89
CA SER A 871 -9.62 17.71 -8.34
C SER A 871 -10.35 18.56 -9.39
N LEU A 872 -10.03 18.42 -10.69
CA LEU A 872 -10.61 19.20 -11.80
C LEU A 872 -10.52 20.73 -11.55
N GLY A 873 -9.47 21.16 -10.84
CA GLY A 873 -9.27 22.56 -10.46
C GLY A 873 -10.05 23.04 -9.24
N SER A 874 -10.83 22.18 -8.57
CA SER A 874 -11.44 22.52 -7.29
C SER A 874 -10.41 22.43 -6.15
N CYS A 875 -10.04 23.57 -5.58
CA CYS A 875 -9.06 23.62 -4.50
C CYS A 875 -9.70 23.16 -3.18
N SER A 876 -9.41 21.93 -2.75
CA SER A 876 -9.78 21.45 -1.41
C SER A 876 -9.16 22.32 -0.31
N VAL A 877 -9.82 22.43 0.84
CA VAL A 877 -9.28 23.11 2.03
C VAL A 877 -7.93 22.53 2.41
N SER A 878 -7.81 21.19 2.38
CA SER A 878 -6.55 20.48 2.64
C SER A 878 -5.45 20.92 1.67
N TYR A 879 -5.75 21.03 0.37
CA TYR A 879 -4.78 21.50 -0.63
C TYR A 879 -4.25 22.91 -0.29
N ARG A 880 -5.14 23.84 0.06
CA ARG A 880 -4.73 25.22 0.42
C ARG A 880 -3.86 25.28 1.67
N LEU A 881 -4.15 24.45 2.68
CA LEU A 881 -3.33 24.35 3.89
C LEU A 881 -1.92 23.80 3.61
N HIS A 882 -1.83 22.75 2.79
CA HIS A 882 -0.53 22.20 2.38
C HIS A 882 0.26 23.17 1.50
N LEU A 883 -0.41 23.90 0.58
CA LEU A 883 0.21 24.94 -0.22
C LEU A 883 0.74 26.09 0.65
N ALA A 884 -0.03 26.54 1.64
CA ALA A 884 0.42 27.56 2.58
C ALA A 884 1.63 27.12 3.38
N THR A 885 1.66 25.86 3.82
CA THR A 885 2.81 25.28 4.54
C THR A 885 4.04 25.20 3.65
N LEU A 886 3.88 24.79 2.38
CA LEU A 886 4.97 24.81 1.38
C LEU A 886 5.52 26.23 1.17
N GLN A 887 4.63 27.23 1.02
CA GLN A 887 5.00 28.63 0.86
C GLN A 887 5.72 29.17 2.09
N LEU A 888 5.27 28.81 3.30
CA LEU A 888 5.93 29.17 4.56
C LEU A 888 7.35 28.62 4.63
N LEU A 889 7.56 27.35 4.26
CA LEU A 889 8.89 26.73 4.23
C LEU A 889 9.80 27.33 3.14
N ARG A 890 9.23 27.88 2.05
CA ARG A 890 9.96 28.66 1.03
C ARG A 890 10.24 30.12 1.44
N ALA A 891 9.83 30.53 2.64
CA ALA A 891 9.87 31.90 3.13
C ALA A 891 8.99 32.91 2.34
N ASP A 892 8.00 32.44 1.58
CA ASP A 892 6.97 33.31 0.97
C ASP A 892 5.78 33.47 1.91
N TYR A 893 5.97 34.29 2.94
CA TYR A 893 4.99 34.46 3.99
C TYR A 893 3.71 35.17 3.53
N CYS A 894 3.81 36.06 2.54
CA CYS A 894 2.69 36.86 2.05
C CYS A 894 1.67 35.96 1.33
N SER A 895 2.16 35.14 0.39
CA SER A 895 1.32 34.17 -0.32
C SER A 895 0.77 33.10 0.62
N ALA A 896 1.57 32.66 1.60
CA ALA A 896 1.12 31.71 2.62
C ALA A 896 -0.08 32.27 3.42
N ALA A 897 0.01 33.52 3.87
CA ALA A 897 -1.08 34.16 4.61
C ALA A 897 -2.36 34.32 3.77
N THR A 898 -2.25 34.60 2.46
CA THR A 898 -3.43 34.66 1.58
C THR A 898 -4.06 33.28 1.40
N SER A 899 -3.26 32.25 1.14
CA SER A 899 -3.73 30.86 1.00
C SER A 899 -4.44 30.37 2.28
N LEU A 900 -3.94 30.74 3.46
CA LEU A 900 -4.58 30.42 4.74
C LEU A 900 -5.91 31.16 4.94
N ARG A 901 -5.99 32.44 4.56
CA ARG A 901 -7.27 33.20 4.63
C ARG A 901 -8.33 32.60 3.72
N GLU A 902 -7.94 32.14 2.54
CA GLU A 902 -8.82 31.41 1.63
C GLU A 902 -9.20 30.02 2.16
N ALA A 903 -8.33 29.34 2.91
CA ALA A 903 -8.71 28.08 3.56
C ALA A 903 -9.73 28.30 4.70
N MET A 904 -9.59 29.41 5.44
CA MET A 904 -10.48 29.78 6.54
C MET A 904 -11.86 30.27 6.08
N SER A 905 -11.99 30.85 4.88
CA SER A 905 -13.32 31.21 4.35
C SER A 905 -14.23 30.00 4.19
N ASP A 906 -13.62 28.83 3.98
CA ASP A 906 -14.29 27.56 3.70
C ASP A 906 -14.38 26.67 4.96
N SER A 907 -13.52 26.89 5.96
CA SER A 907 -13.45 26.15 7.23
C SER A 907 -13.33 27.11 8.43
N ASN A 908 -14.41 27.26 9.20
CA ASN A 908 -14.51 28.43 10.08
C ASN A 908 -13.84 28.27 11.47
N GLN A 909 -13.18 27.15 11.83
CA GLN A 909 -12.81 26.87 13.24
C GLN A 909 -11.55 26.04 13.54
N ASP A 910 -10.65 25.78 12.59
CA ASP A 910 -9.45 24.96 12.90
C ASP A 910 -8.36 25.76 13.65
N ALA A 911 -7.99 25.29 14.85
CA ALA A 911 -6.98 25.94 15.71
C ALA A 911 -5.58 25.99 15.06
N ASP A 912 -5.19 24.92 14.36
CA ASP A 912 -3.89 24.79 13.70
C ASP A 912 -3.73 25.80 12.54
N VAL A 913 -4.83 26.17 11.86
CA VAL A 913 -4.82 27.16 10.78
C VAL A 913 -4.55 28.57 11.33
N TRP A 914 -5.16 28.92 12.47
CA TRP A 914 -4.87 30.17 13.18
C TRP A 914 -3.43 30.23 13.70
N ALA A 915 -2.89 29.10 14.19
CA ALA A 915 -1.48 29.02 14.59
C ALA A 915 -0.54 29.27 13.40
N LEU A 916 -0.76 28.59 12.27
CA LEU A 916 0.00 28.78 11.03
C LEU A 916 -0.07 30.23 10.52
N LEU A 917 -1.25 30.85 10.57
CA LEU A 917 -1.41 32.26 10.19
C LEU A 917 -0.65 33.20 11.13
N GLY A 918 -0.70 32.92 12.43
CA GLY A 918 0.10 33.62 13.43
C GLY A 918 1.60 33.50 13.15
N HIS A 919 2.07 32.30 12.76
CA HIS A 919 3.47 32.09 12.34
C HIS A 919 3.84 32.91 11.10
N CYS A 920 2.98 32.97 10.09
CA CYS A 920 3.19 33.83 8.92
C CYS A 920 3.31 35.30 9.32
N HIS A 921 2.38 35.82 10.11
CA HIS A 921 2.41 37.23 10.54
C HIS A 921 3.63 37.54 11.44
N TYR A 922 4.01 36.61 12.32
CA TYR A 922 5.20 36.76 13.15
C TYR A 922 6.48 36.87 12.30
N LEU A 923 6.63 36.00 11.29
CA LEU A 923 7.79 36.02 10.39
C LEU A 923 7.79 37.24 9.44
N GLN A 924 6.61 37.80 9.13
CA GLN A 924 6.48 39.07 8.41
C GLN A 924 6.81 40.30 9.27
N GLY A 925 6.87 40.16 10.61
CA GLY A 925 7.01 41.26 11.55
C GLY A 925 5.68 41.97 11.91
N ALA A 926 4.53 41.45 11.47
CA ALA A 926 3.20 41.95 11.82
C ALA A 926 2.78 41.44 13.22
N ILE A 927 3.40 42.00 14.26
CA ILE A 927 3.30 41.50 15.64
C ILE A 927 1.87 41.57 16.22
N SER A 928 1.07 42.59 15.86
CA SER A 928 -0.32 42.72 16.32
C SER A 928 -1.21 41.58 15.81
N ASP A 929 -1.11 41.29 14.53
CA ASP A 929 -1.96 40.32 13.83
C ASP A 929 -1.53 38.89 14.18
N ALA A 930 -0.23 38.70 14.43
CA ALA A 930 0.31 37.46 15.01
C ALA A 930 -0.28 37.19 16.40
N GLN A 931 -0.29 38.19 17.28
CA GLN A 931 -0.85 38.07 18.64
C GLN A 931 -2.33 37.66 18.59
N GLU A 932 -3.16 38.34 17.79
CA GLU A 932 -4.58 38.03 17.65
C GLU A 932 -4.81 36.60 17.14
N SER A 933 -4.00 36.17 16.16
CA SER A 933 -4.09 34.84 15.57
C SER A 933 -3.72 33.75 16.59
N TYR A 934 -2.66 33.94 17.37
CA TYR A 934 -2.26 33.01 18.43
C TYR A 934 -3.27 32.94 19.58
N GLU A 935 -3.81 34.08 20.03
CA GLU A 935 -4.85 34.10 21.06
C GLU A 935 -6.11 33.37 20.57
N ARG A 936 -6.51 33.53 19.30
CA ARG A 936 -7.64 32.80 18.72
C ARG A 936 -7.39 31.30 18.61
N SER A 937 -6.16 30.92 18.25
CA SER A 937 -5.77 29.51 18.18
C SER A 937 -5.90 28.84 19.55
N LEU A 938 -5.33 29.45 20.61
CA LEU A 938 -5.37 28.91 21.97
C LEU A 938 -6.77 28.92 22.61
N ASN A 939 -7.65 29.83 22.19
CA ASN A 939 -9.04 29.90 22.66
C ASN A 939 -9.98 28.91 21.96
N SER A 940 -9.52 28.14 20.97
CA SER A 940 -10.34 27.16 20.26
C SER A 940 -10.62 25.92 21.13
N LEU A 941 -11.78 25.28 20.93
CA LEU A 941 -12.19 24.06 21.64
C LEU A 941 -11.41 22.81 21.19
N GLN A 942 -10.66 22.90 20.09
CA GLN A 942 -9.89 21.81 19.51
C GLN A 942 -8.44 21.85 19.99
N GLN A 943 -7.91 20.69 20.37
CA GLN A 943 -6.52 20.55 20.85
C GLN A 943 -5.53 20.85 19.70
N LEU A 944 -4.60 21.78 19.91
CA LEU A 944 -3.53 22.10 18.96
C LEU A 944 -2.56 20.93 18.80
N SER A 945 -2.09 20.72 17.58
CA SER A 945 -1.09 19.68 17.26
C SER A 945 0.31 20.01 17.83
N ASP A 946 0.72 21.28 17.82
CA ASP A 946 1.95 21.76 18.45
C ASP A 946 1.74 23.14 19.12
N SER A 947 1.47 23.11 20.42
CA SER A 947 1.23 24.29 21.25
C SER A 947 2.53 25.01 21.65
N HIS A 948 3.66 24.30 21.65
CA HIS A 948 4.91 24.78 22.24
C HIS A 948 5.43 26.03 21.57
N ILE A 949 5.56 26.00 20.23
CA ILE A 949 6.07 27.13 19.45
C ILE A 949 5.12 28.33 19.46
N VAL A 950 3.81 28.08 19.57
CA VAL A 950 2.79 29.14 19.67
C VAL A 950 2.94 29.86 21.00
N LEU A 951 3.06 29.13 22.12
CA LEU A 951 3.23 29.71 23.45
C LEU A 951 4.56 30.47 23.58
N LEU A 952 5.66 29.92 23.06
CA LEU A 952 6.96 30.59 23.04
C LEU A 952 6.91 31.93 22.31
N ARG A 953 6.32 31.97 21.11
CA ARG A 953 6.23 33.19 20.31
C ARG A 953 5.25 34.19 20.92
N LEU A 954 4.08 33.74 21.41
CA LEU A 954 3.12 34.62 22.06
C LEU A 954 3.68 35.25 23.34
N GLY A 955 4.38 34.47 24.17
CA GLY A 955 5.08 34.97 25.36
C GLY A 955 6.13 36.02 24.99
N SER A 956 6.91 35.78 23.93
CA SER A 956 7.92 36.72 23.44
C SER A 956 7.29 38.03 22.95
N ILE A 957 6.17 37.95 22.23
CA ILE A 957 5.39 39.12 21.81
C ILE A 957 4.93 39.94 23.03
N TYR A 958 4.43 39.29 24.09
CA TYR A 958 4.01 40.00 25.31
C TYR A 958 5.18 40.65 26.07
N LEU A 959 6.36 40.00 26.09
CA LEU A 959 7.58 40.60 26.65
C LEU A 959 7.99 41.86 25.87
N GLN A 960 7.98 41.80 24.54
CA GLN A 960 8.30 42.94 23.68
C GLN A 960 7.33 44.10 23.87
N GLN A 961 6.03 43.80 24.06
CA GLN A 961 4.99 44.80 24.34
C GLN A 961 4.99 45.32 25.80
N ARG A 962 5.91 44.86 26.65
CA ARG A 962 5.99 45.17 28.09
C ARG A 962 4.75 44.75 28.90
N LYS A 963 4.00 43.74 28.43
CA LYS A 963 2.84 43.15 29.15
C LYS A 963 3.31 41.96 29.98
N PHE A 964 4.13 42.22 31.00
CA PHE A 964 4.85 41.17 31.73
C PHE A 964 3.94 40.19 32.48
N GLU A 965 2.81 40.63 33.04
CA GLU A 965 1.85 39.73 33.71
C GLU A 965 1.23 38.71 32.76
N LYS A 966 0.88 39.12 31.54
CA LYS A 966 0.36 38.19 30.53
C LYS A 966 1.46 37.25 30.03
N ALA A 967 2.68 37.77 29.86
CA ALA A 967 3.83 36.95 29.48
C ALA A 967 4.09 35.86 30.54
N LYS A 968 4.06 36.20 31.83
CA LYS A 968 4.19 35.25 32.95
C LYS A 968 3.18 34.11 32.84
N VAL A 969 1.89 34.41 32.65
CA VAL A 969 0.84 33.38 32.51
C VAL A 969 1.08 32.46 31.31
N VAL A 970 1.41 33.02 30.14
CA VAL A 970 1.66 32.21 28.93
C VAL A 970 2.92 31.35 29.07
N TYR A 971 4.00 31.88 29.63
CA TYR A 971 5.22 31.10 29.84
C TYR A 971 5.06 30.04 30.93
N LEU A 972 4.26 30.28 31.98
CA LEU A 972 3.91 29.24 32.95
C LEU A 972 3.17 28.08 32.25
N GLN A 973 2.20 28.39 31.41
CA GLN A 973 1.51 27.39 30.60
C GLN A 973 2.48 26.64 29.67
N ALA A 974 3.48 27.32 29.09
CA ALA A 974 4.50 26.69 28.27
C ALA A 974 5.39 25.74 29.07
N CYS A 975 5.83 26.15 30.27
CA CYS A 975 6.62 25.32 31.17
C CYS A 975 5.84 24.08 31.67
N GLU A 976 4.53 24.19 31.87
CA GLU A 976 3.67 23.05 32.23
C GLU A 976 3.50 22.04 31.10
N GLN A 977 3.40 22.50 29.85
CA GLN A 977 3.21 21.62 28.69
C GLN A 977 4.52 21.00 28.21
N SER A 978 5.55 21.82 28.04
CA SER A 978 6.84 21.44 27.44
C SER A 978 7.97 22.31 28.02
N PRO A 979 8.56 21.90 29.16
CA PRO A 979 9.64 22.63 29.79
C PRO A 979 10.90 22.59 28.90
N SER A 980 11.42 23.76 28.58
CA SER A 980 12.64 23.96 27.79
C SER A 980 13.44 25.12 28.36
N CYS A 981 14.73 25.21 27.99
CA CYS A 981 15.55 26.33 28.43
C CYS A 981 14.92 27.68 28.02
N LEU A 982 14.30 27.76 26.84
CA LEU A 982 13.68 28.98 26.33
C LEU A 982 12.37 29.33 27.06
N THR A 983 11.55 28.34 27.43
CA THR A 983 10.33 28.61 28.21
C THR A 983 10.66 29.14 29.60
N TRP A 984 11.61 28.52 30.29
CA TRP A 984 12.09 28.98 31.60
C TRP A 984 12.83 30.32 31.54
N LEU A 985 13.62 30.56 30.48
CA LEU A 985 14.26 31.86 30.23
C LEU A 985 13.21 32.97 30.03
N GLY A 986 12.15 32.70 29.26
CA GLY A 986 11.05 33.63 29.05
C GLY A 986 10.27 33.93 30.33
N LEU A 987 10.02 32.90 31.15
CA LEU A 987 9.37 33.03 32.45
C LEU A 987 10.23 33.83 33.45
N GLY A 988 11.51 33.49 33.57
CA GLY A 988 12.46 34.21 34.43
C GLY A 988 12.61 35.67 34.00
N THR A 989 12.60 35.95 32.69
CA THR A 989 12.62 37.31 32.17
C THR A 989 11.35 38.08 32.58
N ALA A 990 10.18 37.45 32.51
CA ALA A 990 8.93 38.07 32.97
C ALA A 990 8.98 38.40 34.47
N PHE A 991 9.44 37.47 35.31
CA PHE A 991 9.61 37.68 36.76
C PHE A 991 10.61 38.80 37.07
N TYR A 992 11.76 38.82 36.40
CA TYR A 992 12.78 39.84 36.59
C TYR A 992 12.25 41.25 36.25
N ARG A 993 11.44 41.37 35.18
CA ARG A 993 10.80 42.64 34.79
C ARG A 993 9.66 43.07 35.71
N LEU A 994 9.04 42.13 36.43
CA LEU A 994 8.04 42.37 37.49
C LEU A 994 8.67 42.66 38.86
N ASP A 995 10.00 42.65 38.96
CA ASP A 995 10.78 42.82 40.20
C ASP A 995 10.62 41.68 41.23
N GLU A 996 10.11 40.52 40.79
CA GLU A 996 10.03 39.29 41.59
C GLU A 996 11.36 38.52 41.52
N LEU A 997 12.44 39.09 42.08
CA LEU A 997 13.82 38.62 41.88
C LEU A 997 14.08 37.18 42.35
N SER A 998 13.42 36.71 43.43
CA SER A 998 13.62 35.36 43.94
C SER A 998 13.06 34.29 42.99
N LEU A 999 11.86 34.50 42.47
CA LEU A 999 11.22 33.59 41.51
C LEU A 999 11.93 33.65 40.14
N ALA A 1000 12.47 34.83 39.79
CA ALA A 1000 13.30 34.96 38.60
C ALA A 1000 14.57 34.11 38.72
N GLU A 1001 15.25 34.14 39.88
CA GLU A 1001 16.45 33.32 40.12
C GLU A 1001 16.14 31.82 40.00
N GLU A 1002 15.06 31.34 40.63
CA GLU A 1002 14.61 29.94 40.51
C GLU A 1002 14.37 29.54 39.04
N ALA A 1003 13.60 30.34 38.29
CA ALA A 1003 13.33 30.07 36.89
C ALA A 1003 14.60 30.05 36.01
N PHE A 1004 15.56 30.94 36.27
CA PHE A 1004 16.83 30.93 35.55
C PHE A 1004 17.75 29.78 35.98
N THR A 1005 17.68 29.33 37.24
CA THR A 1005 18.40 28.11 37.67
C THR A 1005 17.84 26.87 36.97
N ASP A 1006 16.52 26.75 36.82
CA ASP A 1006 15.89 25.67 36.07
C ASP A 1006 16.24 25.73 34.58
N ALA A 1007 16.27 26.94 33.99
CA ALA A 1007 16.75 27.12 32.62
C ALA A 1007 18.21 26.65 32.45
N ASN A 1008 19.07 26.97 33.41
CA ASN A 1008 20.49 26.56 33.42
C ASN A 1008 20.66 25.05 33.62
N HIS A 1009 19.78 24.40 34.40
CA HIS A 1009 19.76 22.95 34.55
C HIS A 1009 19.42 22.22 33.24
N LEU A 1010 18.61 22.82 32.36
CA LEU A 1010 18.28 22.24 31.05
C LEU A 1010 19.34 22.54 29.98
N ASN A 1011 19.91 23.75 30.00
CA ASN A 1011 20.99 24.14 29.09
C ASN A 1011 21.97 25.10 29.78
N ASN A 1012 23.13 24.56 30.17
CA ASN A 1012 24.18 25.33 30.83
C ASN A 1012 25.05 26.18 29.88
N GLN A 1013 24.81 26.10 28.57
CA GLN A 1013 25.55 26.86 27.56
C GLN A 1013 24.82 28.14 27.12
N ASN A 1014 23.59 28.37 27.60
CA ASN A 1014 22.83 29.55 27.20
C ASN A 1014 23.40 30.81 27.88
N ALA A 1015 24.01 31.69 27.07
CA ALA A 1015 24.64 32.92 27.56
C ALA A 1015 23.65 33.91 28.21
N GLU A 1016 22.40 33.96 27.75
CA GLU A 1016 21.40 34.88 28.29
C GLU A 1016 20.99 34.52 29.71
N VAL A 1017 20.86 33.22 30.01
CA VAL A 1017 20.55 32.73 31.36
C VAL A 1017 21.63 33.17 32.35
N TRP A 1018 22.92 32.98 32.00
CA TRP A 1018 24.04 33.45 32.82
C TRP A 1018 24.05 34.97 32.99
N ALA A 1019 23.69 35.72 31.95
CA ALA A 1019 23.60 37.18 32.01
C ALA A 1019 22.52 37.65 33.00
N TYR A 1020 21.32 37.05 32.96
CA TYR A 1020 20.24 37.39 33.88
C TYR A 1020 20.54 36.97 35.33
N LEU A 1021 21.14 35.80 35.56
CA LEU A 1021 21.60 35.40 36.90
C LEU A 1021 22.63 36.40 37.46
N SER A 1022 23.54 36.89 36.61
CA SER A 1022 24.50 37.93 36.97
C SER A 1022 23.81 39.25 37.35
N LEU A 1023 22.83 39.69 36.56
CA LEU A 1023 22.02 40.89 36.84
C LEU A 1023 21.25 40.78 38.17
N ILE A 1024 20.63 39.63 38.44
CA ILE A 1024 19.93 39.38 39.71
C ILE A 1024 20.90 39.45 40.89
N CYS A 1025 22.08 38.85 40.76
CA CYS A 1025 23.12 38.91 41.79
C CYS A 1025 23.60 40.34 42.05
N LEU A 1026 23.78 41.16 40.99
CA LEU A 1026 24.11 42.58 41.13
C LEU A 1026 23.02 43.36 41.88
N ARG A 1027 21.75 43.16 41.53
CA ARG A 1027 20.61 43.83 42.20
C ARG A 1027 20.43 43.37 43.65
N SER A 1028 20.81 42.12 43.95
CA SER A 1028 20.76 41.53 45.30
C SER A 1028 22.00 41.84 46.17
N GLY A 1029 23.02 42.51 45.63
CA GLY A 1029 24.26 42.85 46.34
C GLY A 1029 25.33 41.74 46.40
N ARG A 1030 25.14 40.61 45.71
CA ARG A 1030 26.08 39.48 45.61
C ARG A 1030 27.10 39.71 44.49
N HIS A 1031 28.06 40.60 44.72
CA HIS A 1031 28.98 41.05 43.68
C HIS A 1031 29.96 39.99 43.16
N GLU A 1032 30.45 39.10 44.03
CA GLU A 1032 31.43 38.07 43.65
C GLU A 1032 30.82 37.02 42.72
N GLU A 1033 29.62 36.53 43.05
CA GLU A 1033 28.84 35.61 42.20
C GLU A 1033 28.47 36.26 40.86
N ALA A 1034 28.09 37.54 40.88
CA ALA A 1034 27.76 38.27 39.67
C ALA A 1034 28.92 38.32 38.66
N GLU A 1035 30.15 38.59 39.12
CA GLU A 1035 31.33 38.60 38.24
C GLU A 1035 31.64 37.21 37.67
N GLN A 1036 31.41 36.14 38.44
CA GLN A 1036 31.58 34.77 37.97
C GLN A 1036 30.56 34.44 36.87
N PHE A 1037 29.27 34.71 37.10
CA PHE A 1037 28.22 34.46 36.10
C PHE A 1037 28.42 35.29 34.83
N TYR A 1038 28.90 36.54 34.96
CA TYR A 1038 29.24 37.36 33.80
C TYR A 1038 30.41 36.79 32.98
N LYS A 1039 31.42 36.20 33.63
CA LYS A 1039 32.50 35.48 32.94
C LYS A 1039 31.97 34.27 32.17
N TYR A 1040 30.99 33.55 32.70
CA TYR A 1040 30.33 32.47 31.96
C TYR A 1040 29.50 33.00 30.79
N ALA A 1041 28.72 34.06 30.97
CA ALA A 1041 27.94 34.68 29.90
C ALA A 1041 28.83 35.16 28.73
N THR A 1042 29.99 35.74 29.04
CA THR A 1042 30.97 36.17 28.02
C THR A 1042 31.69 34.98 27.37
N ARG A 1043 32.00 33.92 28.13
CA ARG A 1043 32.55 32.67 27.58
C ARG A 1043 31.63 32.01 26.57
N PHE A 1044 30.32 32.05 26.80
CA PHE A 1044 29.30 31.50 25.91
C PHE A 1044 28.81 32.49 24.83
N ASN A 1045 29.54 33.60 24.62
CA ASN A 1045 29.27 34.60 23.59
C ASN A 1045 27.88 35.26 23.69
N LEU A 1046 27.59 35.98 24.78
CA LEU A 1046 26.41 36.83 24.90
C LEU A 1046 26.33 37.85 23.74
N GLN A 1047 25.33 37.70 22.86
CA GLN A 1047 25.10 38.59 21.71
C GLN A 1047 24.07 39.71 21.99
N ASN A 1048 23.29 39.59 23.06
CA ASN A 1048 22.16 40.49 23.31
C ASN A 1048 22.64 41.87 23.80
N GLU A 1049 22.65 42.86 22.89
CA GLU A 1049 23.10 44.23 23.19
C GLU A 1049 22.30 44.93 24.28
N SER A 1050 21.01 44.59 24.43
CA SER A 1050 20.15 45.22 25.44
C SER A 1050 20.57 44.82 26.84
N LEU A 1051 20.92 43.55 27.05
CA LEU A 1051 21.40 43.02 28.32
C LEU A 1051 22.80 43.50 28.64
N LEU A 1052 23.67 43.60 27.64
CA LEU A 1052 25.01 44.17 27.82
C LEU A 1052 24.95 45.64 28.27
N LYS A 1053 24.05 46.44 27.69
CA LYS A 1053 23.82 47.82 28.10
C LYS A 1053 23.28 47.89 29.52
N GLU A 1054 22.24 47.12 29.83
CA GLU A 1054 21.62 47.08 31.17
C GLU A 1054 22.65 46.67 32.25
N PHE A 1055 23.49 45.69 31.94
CA PHE A 1055 24.59 45.28 32.81
C PHE A 1055 25.60 46.41 33.06
N SER A 1056 26.03 47.09 32.00
CA SER A 1056 26.97 48.22 32.11
C SER A 1056 26.39 49.39 32.93
N GLU A 1057 25.13 49.72 32.71
CA GLU A 1057 24.43 50.80 33.42
C GLU A 1057 24.29 50.48 34.91
N LEU A 1058 23.91 49.25 35.26
CA LEU A 1058 23.80 48.82 36.66
C LEU A 1058 25.17 48.78 37.35
N GLN A 1059 26.21 48.33 36.65
CA GLN A 1059 27.57 48.32 37.20
C GLN A 1059 28.08 49.75 37.47
N ASP A 1060 27.80 50.69 36.56
CA ASP A 1060 28.18 52.10 36.73
C ASP A 1060 27.37 52.77 37.86
N GLN A 1061 26.06 52.49 37.98
CA GLN A 1061 25.26 52.97 39.12
C GLN A 1061 25.78 52.47 40.46
N LEU A 1062 26.19 51.20 40.54
CA LEU A 1062 26.78 50.61 41.75
C LEU A 1062 28.19 51.15 42.05
N ARG A 1063 28.97 51.51 41.03
CA ARG A 1063 30.27 52.19 41.20
C ARG A 1063 30.08 53.60 41.73
N VAL A 1064 29.12 54.36 41.19
CA VAL A 1064 28.81 55.72 41.66
C VAL A 1064 28.29 55.68 43.10
N SER A 1065 27.36 54.77 43.44
CA SER A 1065 26.84 54.66 44.81
C SER A 1065 27.89 54.23 45.84
N ARG A 1066 28.83 53.34 45.46
CA ARG A 1066 30.00 53.01 46.31
C ARG A 1066 30.92 54.20 46.53
N LEU A 1067 31.17 55.01 45.49
CA LEU A 1067 31.97 56.23 45.61
C LEU A 1067 31.27 57.24 46.54
N ASP A 1068 29.96 57.44 46.40
CA ASP A 1068 29.18 58.34 47.27
C ASP A 1068 29.17 57.88 48.74
N LEU A 1069 29.10 56.58 49.01
CA LEU A 1069 29.25 56.01 50.36
C LEU A 1069 30.66 56.23 50.96
N CYS A 1070 31.70 56.12 50.13
CA CYS A 1070 33.08 56.38 50.54
C CYS A 1070 33.36 57.87 50.80
N PHE A 1071 32.70 58.79 50.07
CA PHE A 1071 32.86 60.23 50.29
C PHE A 1071 31.92 60.79 51.37
N GLY A 1072 30.73 60.20 51.58
CA GLY A 1072 29.77 60.61 52.62
C GLY A 1072 30.29 60.40 54.05
N THR A 1073 31.07 59.34 54.27
CA THR A 1073 31.69 59.02 55.57
C THR A 1073 32.87 59.92 55.94
N SER A 1074 33.36 60.75 55.02
CA SER A 1074 34.42 61.73 55.29
C SER A 1074 33.93 63.09 55.84
N SER A 1075 32.61 63.33 55.85
CA SER A 1075 32.04 64.62 56.28
C SER A 1075 31.63 64.71 57.77
N GLU A 1076 31.61 63.59 58.51
CA GLU A 1076 31.25 63.58 59.94
C GLU A 1076 32.46 63.53 60.90
N ALA A 1077 33.70 63.53 60.40
CA ALA A 1077 34.92 63.53 61.22
C ALA A 1077 35.63 64.89 61.28
N GLY A 1078 34.88 65.99 61.36
CA GLY A 1078 35.49 67.33 61.35
C GLY A 1078 34.64 68.50 61.82
N VAL A 1079 34.09 68.47 63.06
CA VAL A 1079 33.89 69.67 63.91
C VAL A 1079 33.95 69.29 65.40
N CYS A 1080 35.00 69.74 66.11
CA CYS A 1080 34.85 70.35 67.43
C CYS A 1080 34.71 71.86 67.22
#